data_AF-A0A6J8DCI7-F1
#
_entry.id   AF-A0A6J8DCI7-F1
#
_cell.length_a   1.000
_cell.length_b   1.000
_cell.length_c   1.000
_cell.angle_alpha   90.00
_cell.angle_beta   90.00
_cell.angle_gamma   90.00
#
_symmetry.space_group_name_H-M   'P 1'
#
loop_
_entity.id
_entity.type
_entity.pdbx_description
1 polymer ?
#
loop_
_entity_poly.entity_id
_entity_poly.type
_entity_poly.pdbx_seq_one_letter_code
_entity_poly.pdbx_strand_id
1 'polypeptide(L)'
;MLKFKQPSNGQRNLHKTAKLLTITFILDNSTALPDSVAKDTDLFQPLLWKRVSGNHGKGLLQLKPIYEMLSLSLLGYETEESLIQLKSKPLGCMANMTDLEYELFFRKFLLNFTKEYDEICNEHIENISGQATFFHECCYYDFHRNIQCNRVFKNKWMWAIHYCSYIVIGIVLLYCPLLIPPSLYNPHFGPKHFVHRLNDSAYTFTVKITRAPITCWSQICERLIKLLDFQNKHVPYSKFEGMTKFKKEVENMAYDKIYQFKLTKVCLNVQTNEIVAANEVPISLFRALRDLCIGCVIENNKDVGKCCRTFDIIDKEVCCNKCRTKKEECVTACCKKCKIKHQEGVKACCQANIFGKCVSMSYPWYKLLHFLLRFVLSVAICLPWIIRVCIFYVYEYDIRESRHKAAETRNLLMRIENNLTYYGTPVHVLFILSYGLMCFGYLCLELTSVILFKNITSLVRKILTEIFSGMCNRSKGKVIRWSLKILLKPFTLCGMFGVLFAVPYWILALPFSFTVSAYYLFPTVHITVNFLCLFLNGFRRCSLTSNNVWEQHLFKNRYIRCFSFRDICSDNGRHTMPHDETEFLATINANQPETKPNLRLYEIGLMFILLCLILSSVLLTVEFVIFFMKVMTYTMIGLILNSSHAMQYISTISLAWLYYR
;
A
#
# COMPACT_ATOMS: atom_id res chain seq x y z
N MET A 1 -29.70 -44.61 -33.63
CA MET A 1 -28.61 -45.29 -32.87
C MET A 1 -27.37 -44.42 -32.94
N LEU A 2 -27.03 -43.71 -31.85
CA LEU A 2 -25.81 -42.89 -31.78
C LEU A 2 -24.59 -43.83 -31.83
N LYS A 3 -23.80 -43.75 -32.91
CA LYS A 3 -22.56 -44.52 -33.05
C LYS A 3 -21.38 -43.63 -32.71
N PHE A 4 -20.68 -43.96 -31.64
CA PHE A 4 -19.49 -43.25 -31.22
C PHE A 4 -18.29 -43.70 -32.04
N LYS A 5 -17.62 -42.76 -32.70
CA LYS A 5 -16.28 -43.00 -33.27
C LYS A 5 -15.28 -42.67 -32.16
N GLN A 6 -15.04 -43.62 -31.26
CA GLN A 6 -14.07 -43.45 -30.19
C GLN A 6 -12.65 -43.55 -30.74
N PRO A 7 -11.74 -42.60 -30.42
CA PRO A 7 -10.33 -42.95 -30.37
C PRO A 7 -10.17 -44.00 -29.26
N SER A 8 -9.43 -45.09 -29.50
CA SER A 8 -9.20 -46.20 -28.55
C SER A 8 -8.66 -45.78 -27.17
N ASN A 9 -8.27 -44.50 -26.99
CA ASN A 9 -7.86 -43.91 -25.72
C ASN A 9 -9.02 -43.31 -24.88
N GLY A 10 -10.20 -43.06 -25.44
CA GLY A 10 -11.30 -42.35 -24.76
C GLY A 10 -11.91 -43.10 -23.56
N GLN A 11 -12.11 -44.42 -23.69
CA GLN A 11 -12.61 -45.25 -22.58
C GLN A 11 -11.59 -45.40 -21.45
N ARG A 12 -10.28 -45.45 -21.77
CA ARG A 12 -9.24 -45.50 -20.73
C ARG A 12 -9.20 -44.21 -19.91
N ASN A 13 -9.49 -43.06 -20.52
CA ASN A 13 -9.49 -41.77 -19.83
C ASN A 13 -10.69 -41.59 -18.88
N LEU A 14 -11.88 -42.11 -19.22
CA LEU A 14 -13.04 -42.08 -18.32
C LEU A 14 -12.84 -42.87 -17.02
N HIS A 15 -11.99 -43.90 -17.05
CA HIS A 15 -11.67 -44.71 -15.87
C HIS A 15 -10.55 -44.14 -14.98
N LYS A 16 -9.89 -43.06 -15.40
CA LYS A 16 -8.83 -42.45 -14.60
C LYS A 16 -9.35 -41.92 -13.28
N THR A 17 -8.46 -41.88 -12.29
CA THR A 17 -8.71 -41.48 -10.90
C THR A 17 -8.84 -39.97 -10.71
N ALA A 18 -9.16 -39.22 -11.77
CA ALA A 18 -9.42 -37.78 -11.69
C ALA A 18 -10.60 -37.51 -10.76
N LYS A 19 -10.43 -36.58 -9.81
CA LYS A 19 -11.48 -36.20 -8.86
C LYS A 19 -12.55 -35.34 -9.51
N LEU A 20 -12.20 -34.62 -10.58
CA LEU A 20 -13.11 -33.89 -11.43
C LEU A 20 -12.71 -34.11 -12.89
N LEU A 21 -13.64 -34.60 -13.71
CA LEU A 21 -13.44 -34.79 -15.14
C LEU A 21 -14.45 -33.91 -15.88
N THR A 22 -13.96 -32.89 -16.57
CA THR A 22 -14.78 -32.04 -17.45
C THR A 22 -14.95 -32.74 -18.78
N ILE A 23 -16.19 -32.97 -19.19
CA ILE A 23 -16.57 -33.67 -20.41
C ILE A 23 -17.26 -32.67 -21.32
N THR A 24 -16.61 -32.32 -22.43
CA THR A 24 -17.18 -31.43 -23.43
C THR A 24 -17.57 -32.24 -24.64
N PHE A 25 -18.85 -32.19 -24.99
CA PHE A 25 -19.37 -32.83 -26.18
C PHE A 25 -19.22 -31.89 -27.39
N ILE A 26 -18.61 -32.39 -28.46
CA ILE A 26 -18.52 -31.70 -29.74
C ILE A 26 -19.48 -32.38 -30.70
N LEU A 27 -20.52 -31.66 -31.11
CA LEU A 27 -21.45 -32.12 -32.14
C LEU A 27 -20.83 -31.89 -33.52
N ASP A 28 -20.92 -32.88 -34.40
CA ASP A 28 -20.50 -32.71 -35.79
C ASP A 28 -21.38 -31.65 -36.49
N ASN A 29 -20.87 -30.91 -37.48
CA ASN A 29 -21.57 -29.77 -38.12
C ASN A 29 -22.99 -30.07 -38.64
N SER A 30 -23.32 -31.34 -38.87
CA SER A 30 -24.66 -31.79 -39.28
C SER A 30 -25.66 -31.91 -38.13
N THR A 31 -25.26 -31.62 -36.89
CA THR A 31 -26.08 -31.69 -35.68
C THR A 31 -26.04 -30.36 -34.96
N ALA A 32 -26.86 -29.41 -35.42
CA ALA A 32 -27.16 -28.23 -34.63
C ALA A 32 -27.87 -28.66 -33.34
N LEU A 33 -27.58 -27.97 -32.22
CA LEU A 33 -28.46 -28.07 -31.06
C LEU A 33 -29.83 -27.53 -31.45
N PRO A 34 -30.94 -28.12 -30.95
CA PRO A 34 -32.24 -27.48 -31.05
C PRO A 34 -32.17 -26.07 -30.45
N ASP A 35 -32.64 -25.07 -31.17
CA ASP A 35 -32.69 -23.69 -30.66
C ASP A 35 -33.55 -23.59 -29.39
N SER A 36 -34.52 -24.50 -29.21
CA SER A 36 -35.34 -24.65 -28.00
C SER A 36 -34.48 -25.01 -26.78
N VAL A 37 -33.52 -25.92 -26.93
CA VAL A 37 -32.61 -26.32 -25.84
C VAL A 37 -31.79 -25.12 -25.35
N ALA A 38 -31.47 -24.17 -26.22
CA ALA A 38 -30.71 -22.99 -25.85
C ALA A 38 -31.54 -21.94 -25.10
N LYS A 39 -32.85 -21.84 -25.37
CA LYS A 39 -33.70 -20.74 -24.91
C LYS A 39 -34.63 -21.12 -23.75
N ASP A 40 -35.22 -22.31 -23.79
CA ASP A 40 -36.34 -22.67 -22.91
C ASP A 40 -35.92 -23.59 -21.75
N THR A 41 -34.65 -24.01 -21.71
CA THR A 41 -34.13 -24.90 -20.66
C THR A 41 -33.52 -24.17 -19.49
N ASP A 42 -33.50 -24.79 -18.33
CA ASP A 42 -32.69 -24.33 -17.22
C ASP A 42 -31.20 -24.69 -17.39
N LEU A 43 -30.81 -25.42 -18.46
CA LEU A 43 -29.44 -25.88 -18.66
C LEU A 43 -28.50 -24.76 -19.13
N PHE A 44 -27.42 -24.55 -18.38
CA PHE A 44 -26.29 -23.73 -18.81
C PHE A 44 -25.23 -24.61 -19.47
N GLN A 45 -24.93 -24.34 -20.75
CA GLN A 45 -23.97 -25.09 -21.56
C GLN A 45 -24.32 -26.60 -21.60
N PRO A 46 -25.37 -27.01 -22.33
CA PRO A 46 -25.89 -28.39 -22.34
C PRO A 46 -24.89 -29.46 -22.84
N LEU A 47 -23.81 -29.03 -23.50
CA LEU A 47 -22.72 -29.89 -23.97
C LEU A 47 -21.57 -30.03 -22.97
N LEU A 48 -21.58 -29.29 -21.86
CA LEU A 48 -20.54 -29.32 -20.83
C LEU A 48 -21.06 -30.07 -19.61
N TRP A 49 -20.47 -31.23 -19.35
CA TRP A 49 -20.79 -32.08 -18.20
C TRP A 49 -19.56 -32.28 -17.34
N LYS A 50 -19.75 -32.55 -16.06
CA LYS A 50 -18.64 -32.77 -15.12
C LYS A 50 -18.88 -34.06 -14.35
N ARG A 51 -17.96 -35.00 -14.42
CA ARG A 51 -17.93 -36.16 -13.51
C ARG A 51 -17.15 -35.79 -12.26
N VAL A 52 -17.74 -36.07 -11.12
CA VAL A 52 -17.24 -35.70 -9.80
C VAL A 52 -17.08 -36.96 -8.98
N SER A 53 -15.88 -37.20 -8.44
CA SER A 53 -15.61 -38.32 -7.54
C SER A 53 -15.48 -37.83 -6.10
N GLY A 54 -16.42 -38.23 -5.25
CA GLY A 54 -16.43 -37.96 -3.81
C GLY A 54 -16.58 -36.48 -3.41
N ASN A 55 -16.46 -36.20 -2.11
CA ASN A 55 -16.66 -34.86 -1.55
C ASN A 55 -15.62 -33.83 -2.01
N HIS A 56 -14.41 -34.29 -2.35
CA HIS A 56 -13.33 -33.43 -2.84
C HIS A 56 -13.69 -32.83 -4.20
N GLY A 57 -14.14 -33.66 -5.15
CA GLY A 57 -14.58 -33.16 -6.46
C GLY A 57 -15.80 -32.24 -6.34
N LYS A 58 -16.73 -32.51 -5.41
CA LYS A 58 -17.84 -31.59 -5.10
C LYS A 58 -17.34 -30.23 -4.62
N GLY A 59 -16.29 -30.24 -3.80
CA GLY A 59 -15.59 -29.03 -3.38
C GLY A 59 -15.05 -28.23 -4.57
N LEU A 60 -14.39 -28.90 -5.52
CA LEU A 60 -13.89 -28.28 -6.77
C LEU A 60 -15.01 -27.67 -7.60
N LEU A 61 -16.13 -28.40 -7.73
CA LEU A 61 -17.29 -27.96 -8.51
C LEU A 61 -17.93 -26.68 -7.94
N GLN A 62 -17.87 -26.47 -6.62
CA GLN A 62 -18.40 -25.28 -5.98
C GLN A 62 -17.54 -24.02 -6.19
N LEU A 63 -16.31 -24.19 -6.67
CA LEU A 63 -15.41 -23.07 -6.92
C LEU A 63 -15.75 -22.38 -8.24
N LYS A 64 -15.51 -21.06 -8.28
CA LYS A 64 -15.65 -20.30 -9.52
C LYS A 64 -14.66 -20.86 -10.55
N PRO A 65 -15.05 -21.06 -11.82
CA PRO A 65 -14.24 -21.75 -12.84
C PRO A 65 -12.82 -21.21 -13.05
N ILE A 66 -12.52 -20.01 -12.56
CA ILE A 66 -11.19 -19.36 -12.57
C ILE A 66 -10.23 -20.00 -11.53
N TYR A 67 -10.69 -20.96 -10.73
CA TYR A 67 -9.92 -21.54 -9.62
C TYR A 67 -8.64 -22.27 -10.08
N GLU A 68 -8.63 -22.84 -11.28
CA GLU A 68 -7.47 -23.60 -11.79
C GLU A 68 -6.24 -22.70 -11.94
N MET A 69 -6.45 -21.50 -12.49
CA MET A 69 -5.40 -20.48 -12.63
C MET A 69 -4.98 -19.89 -11.29
N LEU A 70 -5.96 -19.51 -10.47
CA LEU A 70 -5.72 -18.76 -9.23
C LEU A 70 -5.15 -19.63 -8.10
N SER A 71 -5.19 -20.95 -8.23
CA SER A 71 -4.61 -21.90 -7.27
C SER A 71 -3.18 -22.33 -7.59
N LEU A 72 -2.51 -21.66 -8.54
CA LEU A 72 -1.15 -22.02 -8.98
C LEU A 72 -1.05 -23.49 -9.41
N SER A 73 -2.08 -23.97 -10.12
CA SER A 73 -2.21 -25.36 -10.59
C SER A 73 -2.37 -26.42 -9.48
N LEU A 74 -2.42 -26.06 -8.19
CA LEU A 74 -2.63 -27.03 -7.10
C LEU A 74 -3.98 -27.75 -7.20
N LEU A 75 -5.00 -27.06 -7.71
CA LEU A 75 -6.32 -27.64 -7.97
C LEU A 75 -6.37 -28.44 -9.27
N GLY A 76 -5.37 -28.30 -10.16
CA GLY A 76 -5.34 -28.95 -11.47
C GLY A 76 -4.76 -30.37 -11.47
N TYR A 77 -4.11 -30.80 -10.38
CA TYR A 77 -3.44 -32.12 -10.32
C TYR A 77 -4.38 -33.33 -10.46
N GLU A 78 -5.68 -33.13 -10.30
CA GLU A 78 -6.70 -34.17 -10.42
C GLU A 78 -7.92 -33.72 -11.24
N THR A 79 -7.76 -32.64 -12.02
CA THR A 79 -8.74 -32.25 -13.03
C THR A 79 -8.28 -32.76 -14.38
N GLU A 80 -9.20 -33.39 -15.11
CA GLU A 80 -8.96 -33.81 -16.49
C GLU A 80 -10.04 -33.25 -17.40
N GLU A 81 -9.67 -32.98 -18.64
CA GLU A 81 -10.61 -32.59 -19.69
C GLU A 81 -10.72 -33.71 -20.72
N SER A 82 -11.95 -34.02 -21.15
CA SER A 82 -12.25 -35.01 -22.17
C SER A 82 -13.16 -34.41 -23.22
N LEU A 83 -12.71 -34.47 -24.47
CA LEU A 83 -13.48 -34.06 -25.64
C LEU A 83 -14.13 -35.29 -26.27
N ILE A 84 -15.45 -35.34 -26.29
CA ILE A 84 -16.21 -36.45 -26.89
C ILE A 84 -16.93 -35.95 -28.14
N GLN A 85 -16.52 -36.47 -29.30
CA GLN A 85 -17.20 -36.19 -30.56
C GLN A 85 -18.44 -37.07 -30.72
N LEU A 86 -19.59 -36.44 -30.95
CA LEU A 86 -20.87 -37.10 -31.13
C LEU A 86 -21.27 -37.09 -32.61
N LYS A 87 -21.61 -38.26 -33.13
CA LYS A 87 -22.17 -38.42 -34.48
C LYS A 87 -23.58 -39.02 -34.38
N SER A 88 -24.58 -38.27 -34.82
CA SER A 88 -25.97 -38.77 -34.89
C SER A 88 -26.18 -39.67 -36.11
N LYS A 89 -26.87 -40.79 -35.90
CA LYS A 89 -27.35 -41.68 -36.96
C LYS A 89 -28.76 -42.20 -36.60
N PRO A 90 -29.81 -41.91 -37.39
CA PRO A 90 -29.82 -41.02 -38.56
C PRO A 90 -29.49 -39.56 -38.18
N LEU A 91 -29.11 -38.76 -39.18
CA LEU A 91 -28.85 -37.33 -39.01
C LEU A 91 -30.10 -36.65 -38.46
N GLY A 92 -29.94 -35.70 -37.52
CA GLY A 92 -31.06 -34.97 -36.92
C GLY A 92 -31.77 -35.67 -35.76
N CYS A 93 -31.36 -36.86 -35.33
CA CYS A 93 -32.00 -37.57 -34.21
C CYS A 93 -32.06 -36.76 -32.90
N MET A 94 -31.05 -35.93 -32.62
CA MET A 94 -31.03 -35.06 -31.44
C MET A 94 -31.88 -33.79 -31.61
N ALA A 95 -32.21 -33.41 -32.86
CA ALA A 95 -33.01 -32.22 -33.14
C ALA A 95 -34.47 -32.39 -32.67
N ASN A 96 -34.95 -33.64 -32.62
CA ASN A 96 -36.32 -33.97 -32.23
C ASN A 96 -36.49 -34.30 -30.75
N MET A 97 -35.41 -34.30 -29.96
CA MET A 97 -35.50 -34.57 -28.52
C MET A 97 -36.01 -33.33 -27.79
N THR A 98 -36.92 -33.55 -26.84
CA THR A 98 -37.26 -32.51 -25.86
C THR A 98 -36.06 -32.25 -24.96
N ASP A 99 -36.05 -31.09 -24.32
CA ASP A 99 -34.97 -30.66 -23.45
C ASP A 99 -34.72 -31.63 -22.28
N LEU A 100 -35.81 -32.14 -21.69
CA LEU A 100 -35.77 -33.14 -20.63
C LEU A 100 -35.23 -34.48 -21.13
N GLU A 101 -35.63 -34.91 -22.33
CA GLU A 101 -35.11 -36.13 -22.95
C GLU A 101 -33.63 -36.01 -23.27
N TYR A 102 -33.19 -34.84 -23.74
CA TYR A 102 -31.79 -34.53 -24.00
C TYR A 102 -30.97 -34.64 -22.72
N GLU A 103 -31.39 -33.96 -21.65
CA GLU A 103 -30.72 -34.01 -20.36
C GLU A 103 -30.65 -35.44 -19.80
N LEU A 104 -31.79 -36.13 -19.77
CA LEU A 104 -31.88 -37.51 -19.29
C LEU A 104 -31.04 -38.46 -20.13
N PHE A 105 -30.93 -38.23 -21.45
CA PHE A 105 -30.10 -39.01 -22.34
C PHE A 105 -28.63 -38.89 -21.95
N PHE A 106 -28.09 -37.66 -21.86
CA PHE A 106 -26.69 -37.44 -21.50
C PHE A 106 -26.37 -37.90 -20.09
N ARG A 107 -27.27 -37.65 -19.14
CA ARG A 107 -27.15 -38.07 -17.75
C ARG A 107 -27.09 -39.59 -17.64
N LYS A 108 -28.05 -40.33 -18.22
CA LYS A 108 -28.05 -41.80 -18.24
C LYS A 108 -26.84 -42.36 -18.98
N PHE A 109 -26.49 -41.75 -20.11
CA PHE A 109 -25.34 -42.15 -20.89
C PHE A 109 -24.06 -42.07 -20.05
N LEU A 110 -23.77 -40.91 -19.46
CA LEU A 110 -22.56 -40.71 -18.67
C LEU A 110 -22.55 -41.59 -17.42
N LEU A 111 -23.67 -41.70 -16.70
CA LEU A 111 -23.77 -42.52 -15.50
C LEU A 111 -23.53 -44.02 -15.75
N ASN A 112 -23.83 -44.52 -16.96
CA ASN A 112 -23.51 -45.91 -17.32
C ASN A 112 -22.01 -46.19 -17.45
N PHE A 113 -21.17 -45.15 -17.60
CA PHE A 113 -19.71 -45.27 -17.69
C PHE A 113 -18.98 -44.88 -16.41
N THR A 114 -19.70 -44.42 -15.38
CA THR A 114 -19.11 -44.02 -14.10
C THR A 114 -19.02 -45.18 -13.12
N LYS A 115 -18.12 -45.08 -12.13
CA LYS A 115 -18.03 -46.06 -11.04
C LYS A 115 -19.23 -45.92 -10.10
N GLU A 116 -19.53 -46.97 -9.32
CA GLU A 116 -20.36 -46.79 -8.12
C GLU A 116 -19.74 -45.65 -7.30
N TYR A 117 -20.55 -44.68 -6.85
CA TYR A 117 -20.17 -43.45 -6.12
C TYR A 117 -19.68 -42.23 -6.90
N ASP A 118 -19.47 -42.33 -8.22
CA ASP A 118 -19.22 -41.15 -9.05
C ASP A 118 -20.53 -40.42 -9.35
N GLU A 119 -20.49 -39.09 -9.37
CA GLU A 119 -21.63 -38.24 -9.69
C GLU A 119 -21.42 -37.53 -11.02
N ILE A 120 -22.49 -37.37 -11.79
CA ILE A 120 -22.51 -36.61 -13.04
C ILE A 120 -23.26 -35.32 -12.80
N CYS A 121 -22.60 -34.20 -13.07
CA CYS A 121 -23.09 -32.87 -12.79
C CYS A 121 -23.20 -32.02 -14.05
N ASN A 122 -24.25 -31.20 -14.10
CA ASN A 122 -24.47 -30.15 -15.10
C ASN A 122 -24.75 -28.81 -14.40
N GLU A 123 -24.48 -27.69 -15.07
CA GLU A 123 -24.80 -26.35 -14.55
C GLU A 123 -26.20 -25.94 -15.02
N HIS A 124 -26.99 -25.38 -14.10
CA HIS A 124 -28.35 -24.94 -14.32
C HIS A 124 -28.52 -23.48 -13.92
N ILE A 125 -29.55 -22.84 -14.48
CA ILE A 125 -29.95 -21.45 -14.26
C ILE A 125 -31.31 -21.45 -13.57
N GLU A 126 -31.36 -21.00 -12.31
CA GLU A 126 -32.60 -20.80 -11.58
C GLU A 126 -32.97 -19.31 -11.57
N ASN A 127 -34.24 -19.01 -11.82
CA ASN A 127 -34.80 -17.68 -11.64
C ASN A 127 -35.18 -17.45 -10.18
N ILE A 128 -34.40 -16.63 -9.47
CA ILE A 128 -34.70 -16.20 -8.11
C ILE A 128 -35.02 -14.70 -8.14
N SER A 129 -36.31 -14.37 -8.09
CA SER A 129 -36.80 -12.98 -8.06
C SER A 129 -36.38 -12.14 -9.27
N GLY A 130 -36.40 -12.72 -10.47
CA GLY A 130 -35.98 -12.06 -11.71
C GLY A 130 -34.47 -12.03 -11.92
N GLN A 131 -33.71 -12.71 -11.05
CA GLN A 131 -32.25 -12.81 -11.17
C GLN A 131 -31.83 -14.24 -11.51
N ALA A 132 -30.94 -14.37 -12.50
CA ALA A 132 -30.34 -15.63 -12.90
C ALA A 132 -29.32 -16.09 -11.84
N THR A 133 -29.51 -17.30 -11.32
CA THR A 133 -28.57 -17.93 -10.39
C THR A 133 -28.08 -19.25 -10.94
N PHE A 134 -26.76 -19.40 -11.00
CA PHE A 134 -26.13 -20.60 -11.54
C PHE A 134 -25.82 -21.57 -10.41
N PHE A 135 -26.27 -22.81 -10.54
CA PHE A 135 -26.01 -23.89 -9.59
C PHE A 135 -25.68 -25.18 -10.32
N HIS A 136 -24.98 -26.08 -9.65
CA HIS A 136 -24.71 -27.40 -10.19
C HIS A 136 -25.72 -28.41 -9.63
N GLU A 137 -26.35 -29.18 -10.52
CA GLU A 137 -27.12 -30.36 -10.15
C GLU A 137 -26.25 -31.58 -10.42
N CYS A 138 -26.07 -32.44 -9.41
CA CYS A 138 -25.27 -33.65 -9.51
C CYS A 138 -26.15 -34.87 -9.28
N CYS A 139 -26.06 -35.86 -10.16
CA CYS A 139 -26.84 -37.08 -10.10
C CYS A 139 -25.96 -38.32 -9.99
N TYR A 140 -26.48 -39.34 -9.32
CA TYR A 140 -25.84 -40.65 -9.17
C TYR A 140 -26.88 -41.76 -9.20
N TYR A 141 -26.42 -42.99 -9.39
CA TYR A 141 -27.24 -44.18 -9.20
C TYR A 141 -27.28 -44.55 -7.72
N ASP A 142 -28.48 -44.56 -7.14
CA ASP A 142 -28.73 -45.16 -5.82
C ASP A 142 -28.58 -46.70 -5.87
N PHE A 143 -28.61 -47.37 -4.72
CA PHE A 143 -28.51 -48.83 -4.59
C PHE A 143 -29.54 -49.58 -5.45
N HIS A 144 -30.71 -48.98 -5.71
CA HIS A 144 -31.75 -49.52 -6.57
C HIS A 144 -31.58 -49.19 -8.07
N ARG A 145 -30.44 -48.61 -8.48
CA ARG A 145 -30.20 -48.05 -9.83
C ARG A 145 -31.21 -46.96 -10.24
N ASN A 146 -31.83 -46.31 -9.26
CA ASN A 146 -32.62 -45.10 -9.49
C ASN A 146 -31.68 -43.90 -9.56
N ILE A 147 -31.95 -42.97 -10.48
CA ILE A 147 -31.17 -41.74 -10.58
C ILE A 147 -31.67 -40.80 -9.49
N GLN A 148 -30.80 -40.48 -8.53
CA GLN A 148 -31.04 -39.43 -7.55
C GLN A 148 -30.21 -38.21 -7.92
N CYS A 149 -30.83 -37.03 -7.90
CA CYS A 149 -30.19 -35.77 -8.24
C CYS A 149 -30.26 -34.82 -7.05
N ASN A 150 -29.10 -34.26 -6.69
CA ASN A 150 -28.95 -33.34 -5.57
C ASN A 150 -28.32 -32.04 -6.07
N ARG A 151 -28.89 -30.91 -5.62
CA ARG A 151 -28.29 -29.59 -5.85
C ARG A 151 -27.07 -29.40 -4.97
N VAL A 152 -25.97 -28.94 -5.57
CA VAL A 152 -24.72 -28.70 -4.85
C VAL A 152 -24.73 -27.30 -4.24
N PHE A 153 -25.02 -27.21 -2.95
CA PHE A 153 -24.96 -25.95 -2.21
C PHE A 153 -23.55 -25.63 -1.71
N LYS A 154 -23.19 -24.34 -1.70
CA LYS A 154 -21.89 -23.87 -1.18
C LYS A 154 -21.71 -24.29 0.28
N ASN A 155 -20.63 -25.00 0.58
CA ASN A 155 -20.30 -25.42 1.94
C ASN A 155 -20.09 -24.22 2.90
N LYS A 156 -20.48 -24.38 4.16
CA LYS A 156 -20.35 -23.36 5.23
C LYS A 156 -18.91 -22.88 5.44
N TRP A 157 -17.92 -23.74 5.25
CA TRP A 157 -16.51 -23.38 5.46
C TRP A 157 -15.97 -22.42 4.38
N MET A 158 -16.42 -22.52 3.12
CA MET A 158 -16.02 -21.57 2.08
C MET A 158 -16.55 -20.16 2.38
N TRP A 159 -17.75 -20.06 2.96
CA TRP A 159 -18.27 -18.80 3.46
C TRP A 159 -17.37 -18.21 4.55
N ALA A 160 -16.85 -19.03 5.47
CA ALA A 160 -15.92 -18.58 6.50
C ALA A 160 -14.61 -18.03 5.88
N ILE A 161 -14.03 -18.71 4.88
CA ILE A 161 -12.81 -18.24 4.21
C ILE A 161 -13.07 -16.94 3.45
N HIS A 162 -14.17 -16.84 2.71
CA HIS A 162 -14.54 -15.61 2.03
C HIS A 162 -14.75 -14.46 3.02
N TYR A 163 -15.39 -14.71 4.16
CA TYR A 163 -15.56 -13.71 5.22
C TYR A 163 -14.21 -13.25 5.80
N CYS A 164 -13.30 -14.18 6.08
CA CYS A 164 -11.93 -13.85 6.49
C CYS A 164 -11.22 -13.00 5.43
N SER A 165 -11.37 -13.32 4.15
CA SER A 165 -10.77 -12.53 3.06
C SER A 165 -11.30 -11.09 3.04
N TYR A 166 -12.60 -10.89 3.29
CA TYR A 166 -13.19 -9.55 3.37
C TYR A 166 -12.69 -8.76 4.58
N ILE A 167 -12.50 -9.41 5.74
CA ILE A 167 -11.89 -8.76 6.91
C ILE A 167 -10.48 -8.27 6.56
N VAL A 168 -9.65 -9.11 5.92
CA VAL A 168 -8.29 -8.73 5.53
C VAL A 168 -8.31 -7.57 4.53
N ILE A 169 -9.18 -7.61 3.52
CA ILE A 169 -9.35 -6.51 2.56
C ILE A 169 -9.74 -5.21 3.28
N GLY A 170 -10.68 -5.28 4.24
CA GLY A 170 -11.09 -4.13 5.05
C GLY A 170 -9.94 -3.57 5.88
N ILE A 171 -9.16 -4.42 6.53
CA ILE A 171 -7.96 -4.01 7.29
C ILE A 171 -6.96 -3.31 6.35
N VAL A 172 -6.66 -3.90 5.20
CA VAL A 172 -5.71 -3.31 4.25
C VAL A 172 -6.22 -1.98 3.71
N LEU A 173 -7.51 -1.85 3.37
CA LEU A 173 -8.10 -0.60 2.92
C LEU A 173 -7.99 0.52 3.98
N LEU A 174 -8.21 0.18 5.25
CA LEU A 174 -8.17 1.15 6.36
C LEU A 174 -6.73 1.53 6.76
N TYR A 175 -5.77 0.64 6.57
CA TYR A 175 -4.37 0.80 7.01
C TYR A 175 -3.36 0.97 5.86
N CYS A 176 -3.79 0.96 4.60
CA CYS A 176 -2.93 1.10 3.42
C CYS A 176 -1.92 2.26 3.51
N PRO A 177 -2.28 3.46 4.03
CA PRO A 177 -1.31 4.55 4.13
C PRO A 177 -0.12 4.28 5.07
N LEU A 178 -0.21 3.29 5.97
CA LEU A 178 0.92 2.87 6.80
C LEU A 178 1.95 2.03 6.04
N LEU A 179 1.59 1.52 4.86
CA LEU A 179 2.54 0.84 3.96
C LEU A 179 3.53 1.84 3.36
N ILE A 180 3.21 3.15 3.37
CA ILE A 180 4.13 4.19 2.95
C ILE A 180 5.30 4.21 3.95
N PRO A 181 6.55 4.07 3.49
CA PRO A 181 7.67 4.01 4.40
C PRO A 181 7.80 5.31 5.19
N PRO A 182 8.03 5.26 6.51
CA PRO A 182 8.18 6.44 7.38
C PRO A 182 9.21 7.43 6.87
N SER A 183 10.21 6.97 6.12
CA SER A 183 11.24 7.82 5.51
C SER A 183 10.70 8.92 4.59
N LEU A 184 9.49 8.76 4.03
CA LEU A 184 8.89 9.73 3.13
C LEU A 184 8.21 10.88 3.86
N TYR A 185 7.70 10.64 5.07
CA TYR A 185 6.83 11.58 5.75
C TYR A 185 7.24 11.93 7.18
N ASN A 186 8.24 11.26 7.75
CA ASN A 186 8.68 11.57 9.11
C ASN A 186 9.51 12.87 9.07
N PRO A 187 9.00 14.01 9.59
CA PRO A 187 9.77 15.28 9.62
C PRO A 187 11.02 15.14 10.46
N HIS A 188 11.04 14.11 11.32
CA HIS A 188 12.11 13.82 12.24
C HIS A 188 13.44 13.50 11.55
N PHE A 189 13.58 13.45 10.24
CA PHE A 189 14.93 13.53 9.63
C PHE A 189 15.59 14.91 9.73
N GLY A 190 14.88 15.91 10.26
CA GLY A 190 15.48 17.14 10.74
C GLY A 190 16.21 16.97 12.09
N PRO A 191 17.17 17.85 12.40
CA PRO A 191 17.82 17.90 13.71
C PRO A 191 16.79 17.94 14.85
N LYS A 192 16.86 17.01 15.82
CA LYS A 192 16.07 17.08 17.05
C LYS A 192 16.90 17.69 18.17
N HIS A 193 16.32 18.67 18.85
CA HIS A 193 16.88 19.25 20.06
C HIS A 193 16.53 18.37 21.26
N PHE A 194 17.48 17.57 21.72
CA PHE A 194 17.37 16.85 22.99
C PHE A 194 17.85 17.75 24.10
N VAL A 195 16.93 18.20 24.95
CA VAL A 195 17.27 18.95 26.16
C VAL A 195 17.47 17.96 27.30
N HIS A 196 18.72 17.60 27.56
CA HIS A 196 19.07 16.82 28.73
C HIS A 196 19.22 17.75 29.93
N ARG A 197 18.41 17.54 30.97
CA ARG A 197 18.58 18.24 32.26
C ARG A 197 19.67 17.49 33.01
N LEU A 198 20.76 18.19 33.31
CA LEU A 198 21.82 17.65 34.15
C LEU A 198 21.32 17.66 35.60
N ASN A 199 21.64 16.63 36.37
CA ASN A 199 21.35 16.62 37.80
C ASN A 199 22.00 17.85 38.45
N ASP A 200 21.29 18.45 39.40
CA ASP A 200 21.55 19.77 39.98
C ASP A 200 22.91 19.95 40.68
N SER A 201 23.79 18.96 40.66
CA SER A 201 25.08 18.97 41.34
C SER A 201 26.30 18.78 40.43
N ALA A 202 26.15 18.45 39.14
CA ALA A 202 27.25 17.73 38.47
C ALA A 202 28.25 18.56 37.64
N TYR A 203 27.89 19.73 37.09
CA TYR A 203 28.78 20.42 36.14
C TYR A 203 28.80 21.93 36.32
N THR A 204 29.84 22.41 37.01
CA THR A 204 30.22 23.82 37.05
C THR A 204 31.47 24.04 36.22
N PHE A 205 31.49 25.07 35.38
CA PHE A 205 32.71 25.50 34.69
C PHE A 205 33.10 26.91 35.13
N THR A 206 34.39 27.10 35.37
CA THR A 206 34.97 28.40 35.75
C THR A 206 35.45 29.14 34.51
N VAL A 207 35.05 30.39 34.37
CA VAL A 207 35.54 31.29 33.32
C VAL A 207 36.27 32.44 34.00
N LYS A 208 37.51 32.70 33.58
CA LYS A 208 38.25 33.91 33.95
C LYS A 208 38.40 34.75 32.70
N ILE A 209 37.95 35.99 32.76
CA ILE A 209 38.11 36.96 31.68
C ILE A 209 39.33 37.81 32.03
N THR A 210 40.32 37.91 31.14
CA THR A 210 41.54 38.68 31.41
C THR A 210 41.89 39.56 30.21
N ARG A 211 42.48 40.74 30.48
CA ARG A 211 43.02 41.64 29.44
C ARG A 211 44.45 41.29 29.04
N ALA A 212 45.19 40.65 29.93
CA ALA A 212 46.56 40.22 29.70
C ALA A 212 46.54 38.72 29.34
N PRO A 213 46.52 38.34 28.04
CA PRO A 213 46.64 36.94 27.69
C PRO A 213 47.99 36.44 28.22
N ILE A 214 47.95 35.49 29.15
CA ILE A 214 49.14 34.81 29.65
C ILE A 214 49.85 34.25 28.42
N THR A 215 51.13 34.60 28.24
CA THR A 215 52.01 34.07 27.19
C THR A 215 52.11 32.55 27.37
N CYS A 216 51.21 31.82 26.72
CA CYS A 216 51.03 30.40 26.98
C CYS A 216 52.01 29.56 26.16
N TRP A 217 52.71 28.66 26.87
CA TRP A 217 53.53 27.61 26.28
C TRP A 217 52.62 26.45 25.86
N SER A 218 52.35 26.38 24.56
CA SER A 218 51.78 25.32 23.71
C SER A 218 50.50 24.54 24.10
N GLN A 219 50.22 24.16 25.36
CA GLN A 219 49.06 23.29 25.70
C GLN A 219 47.87 24.02 26.34
N ILE A 220 48.08 25.17 26.98
CA ILE A 220 46.99 25.94 27.63
C ILE A 220 46.29 26.88 26.62
N CYS A 221 46.94 27.17 25.48
CA CYS A 221 46.42 28.04 24.42
C CYS A 221 45.08 27.55 23.82
N GLU A 222 44.82 26.24 23.78
CA GLU A 222 43.55 25.72 23.23
C GLU A 222 42.32 26.11 24.06
N ARG A 223 42.50 26.53 25.33
CA ARG A 223 41.42 26.95 26.23
C ARG A 223 41.19 28.47 26.24
N LEU A 224 42.01 29.24 25.50
CA LEU A 224 41.91 30.69 25.41
C LEU A 224 41.04 31.08 24.20
N ILE A 225 39.86 31.62 24.46
CA ILE A 225 38.94 32.12 23.44
C ILE A 225 39.05 33.64 23.43
N LYS A 226 39.46 34.25 22.31
CA LYS A 226 39.55 35.71 22.22
C LYS A 226 38.14 36.28 22.16
N LEU A 227 37.85 37.31 22.96
CA LEU A 227 36.55 37.97 22.92
C LEU A 227 36.23 38.58 21.54
N LEU A 228 37.26 38.97 20.77
CA LEU A 228 37.12 39.43 19.38
C LEU A 228 36.57 38.35 18.43
N ASP A 229 36.77 37.06 18.75
CA ASP A 229 36.20 35.95 17.98
C ASP A 229 34.67 35.86 18.14
N PHE A 230 34.08 36.49 19.17
CA PHE A 230 32.63 36.63 19.30
C PHE A 230 32.03 37.76 18.43
N GLN A 231 32.86 38.66 17.91
CA GLN A 231 32.41 39.84 17.17
C GLN A 231 32.64 39.70 15.65
N ASN A 232 33.63 38.93 15.22
CA ASN A 232 33.93 38.76 13.81
C ASN A 232 32.99 37.77 13.10
N LYS A 233 32.08 38.30 12.28
CA LYS A 233 31.21 37.56 11.34
C LYS A 233 31.93 36.66 10.33
N HIS A 234 33.26 36.76 10.21
CA HIS A 234 34.05 36.13 9.15
C HIS A 234 34.97 34.98 9.61
N VAL A 235 34.92 34.56 10.89
CA VAL A 235 35.70 33.38 11.33
C VAL A 235 34.89 32.10 11.08
N PRO A 236 35.46 31.04 10.45
CA PRO A 236 34.70 29.87 9.98
C PRO A 236 34.25 28.89 11.08
N TYR A 237 34.28 29.29 12.36
CA TYR A 237 33.85 28.44 13.49
C TYR A 237 32.85 29.16 14.37
N SER A 238 31.61 29.03 13.93
CA SER A 238 30.28 29.20 14.52
C SER A 238 30.03 28.57 15.91
N LYS A 239 31.05 28.31 16.75
CA LYS A 239 30.86 27.55 18.01
C LYS A 239 29.93 28.23 19.02
N PHE A 240 29.77 29.54 18.96
CA PHE A 240 28.88 30.32 19.85
C PHE A 240 27.82 31.13 19.10
N GLU A 241 27.66 30.89 17.79
CA GLU A 241 26.68 31.57 16.93
C GLU A 241 25.27 31.10 17.31
N GLY A 242 24.69 31.75 18.31
CA GLY A 242 23.42 31.36 18.93
C GLY A 242 23.37 31.56 20.45
N MET A 243 24.53 31.71 21.11
CA MET A 243 24.62 31.93 22.56
C MET A 243 24.57 33.43 22.92
N THR A 244 23.58 34.16 22.41
CA THR A 244 23.47 35.63 22.56
C THR A 244 23.33 36.08 24.01
N LYS A 245 22.64 35.31 24.86
CA LYS A 245 22.53 35.59 26.30
C LYS A 245 23.88 35.46 27.02
N PHE A 246 24.61 34.38 26.77
CA PHE A 246 25.94 34.17 27.34
C PHE A 246 26.90 35.28 26.90
N LYS A 247 26.86 35.68 25.62
CA LYS A 247 27.65 36.81 25.12
C LYS A 247 27.38 38.11 25.89
N LYS A 248 26.10 38.47 26.09
CA LYS A 248 25.72 39.66 26.88
C LYS A 248 26.19 39.58 28.33
N GLU A 249 26.13 38.40 28.95
CA GLU A 249 26.62 38.22 30.32
C GLU A 249 28.15 38.36 30.41
N VAL A 250 28.89 37.76 29.49
CA VAL A 250 30.36 37.85 29.43
C VAL A 250 30.83 39.30 29.18
N GLU A 251 30.12 40.06 28.34
CA GLU A 251 30.43 41.48 28.07
C GLU A 251 30.26 42.37 29.32
N ASN A 252 29.39 41.99 30.26
CA ASN A 252 29.12 42.74 31.49
C ASN A 252 29.99 42.31 32.68
N MET A 253 30.85 41.30 32.52
CA MET A 253 31.69 40.78 33.60
C MET A 253 32.98 41.59 33.79
N ALA A 254 33.41 41.73 35.04
CA ALA A 254 34.64 42.43 35.39
C ALA A 254 35.87 41.59 35.02
N TYR A 255 36.91 42.26 34.55
CA TYR A 255 38.18 41.63 34.21
C TYR A 255 38.89 41.07 35.46
N ASP A 256 39.66 40.01 35.25
CA ASP A 256 40.50 39.28 36.20
C ASP A 256 39.78 38.64 37.39
N LYS A 257 38.45 38.64 37.38
CA LYS A 257 37.61 37.90 38.32
C LYS A 257 37.25 36.51 37.77
N ILE A 258 37.22 35.52 38.66
CA ILE A 258 36.81 34.15 38.33
C ILE A 258 35.29 34.06 38.53
N TYR A 259 34.59 33.64 37.49
CA TYR A 259 33.15 33.40 37.50
C TYR A 259 32.87 31.90 37.40
N GLN A 260 31.92 31.41 38.20
CA GLN A 260 31.45 30.02 38.13
C GLN A 260 30.07 29.97 37.48
N PHE A 261 29.94 29.18 36.42
CA PHE A 261 28.67 28.93 35.75
C PHE A 261 28.21 27.51 36.03
N LYS A 262 26.94 27.35 36.38
CA LYS A 262 26.30 26.04 36.56
C LYS A 262 25.59 25.64 35.26
N LEU A 263 25.98 24.52 34.67
CA LEU A 263 25.32 23.99 33.49
C LEU A 263 24.10 23.16 33.91
N THR A 264 22.90 23.74 33.80
CA THR A 264 21.66 23.05 34.22
C THR A 264 21.04 22.22 33.10
N LYS A 265 21.26 22.62 31.84
CA LYS A 265 20.66 21.99 30.65
C LYS A 265 21.67 21.92 29.52
N VAL A 266 21.72 20.78 28.84
CA VAL A 266 22.46 20.61 27.60
C VAL A 266 21.46 20.38 26.48
N CYS A 267 21.49 21.24 25.47
CA CYS A 267 20.70 21.07 24.26
C CYS A 267 21.57 20.39 23.20
N LEU A 268 21.37 19.09 23.01
CA LEU A 268 22.05 18.33 21.97
C LEU A 268 21.23 18.43 20.69
N ASN A 269 21.88 18.87 19.61
CA ASN A 269 21.28 18.83 18.30
C ASN A 269 21.67 17.52 17.61
N VAL A 270 20.81 16.50 17.70
CA VAL A 270 21.12 15.17 17.18
C VAL A 270 20.35 14.96 15.88
N GLN A 271 21.04 14.50 14.83
CA GLN A 271 20.32 14.06 13.63
C GLN A 271 19.63 12.74 13.95
N THR A 272 18.33 12.67 13.74
CA THR A 272 17.51 11.56 14.24
C THR A 272 17.77 10.24 13.52
N ASN A 273 18.42 10.27 12.34
CA ASN A 273 18.96 9.08 11.67
C ASN A 273 20.13 8.42 12.43
N GLU A 274 20.75 9.13 13.38
CA GLU A 274 21.80 8.60 14.27
C GLU A 274 21.20 8.02 15.56
N ILE A 275 19.93 8.32 15.86
CA ILE A 275 19.20 7.77 17.01
C ILE A 275 18.34 6.62 16.51
N VAL A 276 18.94 5.43 16.48
CA VAL A 276 18.20 4.18 16.26
C VAL A 276 17.61 3.78 17.60
N ALA A 277 16.28 3.69 17.70
CA ALA A 277 15.67 3.08 18.88
C ALA A 277 16.20 1.64 19.00
N ALA A 278 16.52 1.18 20.21
CA ALA A 278 17.21 -0.10 20.44
C ALA A 278 16.55 -1.32 19.74
N ASN A 279 15.26 -1.22 19.39
CA ASN A 279 14.47 -2.30 18.79
C ASN A 279 14.02 -2.01 17.34
N GLU A 280 14.47 -0.93 16.71
CA GLU A 280 14.01 -0.55 15.36
C GLU A 280 15.06 -0.94 14.31
N VAL A 281 14.72 -1.92 13.45
CA VAL A 281 15.59 -2.35 12.35
C VAL A 281 15.65 -1.23 11.31
N PRO A 282 16.82 -0.62 11.03
CA PRO A 282 16.90 0.63 10.23
C PRO A 282 16.65 0.44 8.73
N ILE A 283 16.50 -0.81 8.26
CA ILE A 283 16.43 -1.18 6.85
C ILE A 283 15.09 -1.90 6.61
N SER A 284 14.11 -1.20 6.03
CA SER A 284 12.95 -1.87 5.45
C SER A 284 13.30 -2.40 4.06
N LEU A 285 12.64 -3.48 3.61
CA LEU A 285 12.82 -4.04 2.26
C LEU A 285 12.65 -2.97 1.16
N PHE A 286 11.65 -2.09 1.31
CA PHE A 286 11.44 -0.96 0.39
C PHE A 286 12.56 0.08 0.43
N ARG A 287 13.15 0.32 1.62
CA ARG A 287 14.32 1.19 1.74
C ARG A 287 15.53 0.54 1.08
N ALA A 288 15.74 -0.76 1.27
CA ALA A 288 16.79 -1.52 0.59
C ALA A 288 16.60 -1.46 -0.93
N LEU A 289 15.41 -1.78 -1.45
CA LEU A 289 15.10 -1.72 -2.88
C LEU A 289 15.22 -0.30 -3.44
N ARG A 290 14.75 0.73 -2.74
CA ARG A 290 14.94 2.12 -3.16
C ARG A 290 16.42 2.48 -3.16
N ASP A 291 17.15 2.14 -2.10
CA ASP A 291 18.56 2.49 -1.97
C ASP A 291 19.43 1.66 -2.94
N LEU A 292 19.01 0.46 -3.36
CA LEU A 292 19.60 -0.35 -4.42
C LEU A 292 19.27 0.20 -5.83
N CYS A 293 17.98 0.38 -6.13
CA CYS A 293 17.50 0.66 -7.49
C CYS A 293 17.50 2.16 -7.85
N ILE A 294 17.33 3.05 -6.87
CA ILE A 294 17.15 4.50 -7.08
C ILE A 294 18.29 5.30 -6.45
N GLY A 295 18.72 4.90 -5.24
CA GLY A 295 19.71 5.63 -4.46
C GLY A 295 21.14 5.29 -4.83
N CYS A 296 21.42 4.05 -5.27
CA CYS A 296 22.77 3.51 -5.35
C CYS A 296 23.59 3.83 -4.08
N VAL A 297 22.96 3.69 -2.90
CA VAL A 297 23.57 3.92 -1.59
C VAL A 297 23.78 2.55 -0.94
N ILE A 298 24.64 1.74 -1.56
CA ILE A 298 25.22 0.57 -0.91
C ILE A 298 26.54 1.06 -0.29
N GLU A 299 26.84 0.64 0.93
CA GLU A 299 28.01 1.05 1.75
C GLU A 299 27.85 2.30 2.61
N ASN A 300 27.12 2.16 3.71
CA ASN A 300 27.49 2.87 4.94
C ASN A 300 27.23 2.03 6.21
N ASN A 301 27.18 0.69 6.06
CA ASN A 301 27.13 -0.20 7.22
C ASN A 301 28.57 -0.35 7.75
N LYS A 302 28.84 0.25 8.92
CA LYS A 302 30.19 0.36 9.49
C LYS A 302 30.86 -1.00 9.75
N ASP A 303 30.06 -2.08 9.82
CA ASP A 303 30.57 -3.43 10.04
C ASP A 303 31.02 -4.14 8.75
N VAL A 304 30.48 -3.78 7.59
CA VAL A 304 30.96 -4.30 6.28
C VAL A 304 32.18 -3.51 5.79
N GLY A 305 32.26 -2.22 6.12
CA GLY A 305 33.40 -1.35 5.80
C GLY A 305 34.70 -1.70 6.54
N LYS A 306 34.69 -2.66 7.48
CA LYS A 306 35.91 -3.19 8.09
C LYS A 306 36.61 -4.23 7.20
N CYS A 307 35.89 -4.93 6.32
CA CYS A 307 36.52 -5.86 5.35
C CYS A 307 37.19 -5.14 4.18
N CYS A 308 36.72 -3.95 3.78
CA CYS A 308 37.31 -3.20 2.67
C CYS A 308 38.44 -2.25 3.10
N ARG A 309 38.71 -2.09 4.40
CA ARG A 309 39.81 -1.22 4.91
C ARG A 309 41.13 -1.95 5.12
N THR A 310 41.17 -3.26 4.96
CA THR A 310 42.41 -4.05 5.11
C THR A 310 43.30 -4.03 3.87
N PHE A 311 42.95 -3.30 2.80
CA PHE A 311 43.77 -3.25 1.58
C PHE A 311 44.46 -1.93 1.24
N ASP A 312 44.29 -0.85 2.03
CA ASP A 312 44.99 0.42 1.77
C ASP A 312 45.67 0.97 3.03
N ILE A 313 46.87 0.44 3.31
CA ILE A 313 47.83 1.02 4.28
C ILE A 313 49.09 1.56 3.57
N ILE A 314 49.17 1.53 2.24
CA ILE A 314 50.32 2.11 1.52
C ILE A 314 49.89 3.44 0.87
N ASP A 315 50.58 4.52 1.24
CA ASP A 315 50.54 5.88 0.66
C ASP A 315 49.40 6.87 1.02
N LYS A 316 49.34 7.27 2.31
CA LYS A 316 48.60 8.48 2.73
C LYS A 316 49.42 9.77 2.82
N GLU A 317 50.74 9.74 2.70
CA GLU A 317 51.57 10.96 2.86
C GLU A 317 51.73 11.81 1.58
N VAL A 318 51.51 11.25 0.40
CA VAL A 318 51.74 11.98 -0.87
C VAL A 318 50.56 12.87 -1.29
N CYS A 319 49.34 12.59 -0.82
CA CYS A 319 48.15 13.32 -1.27
C CYS A 319 47.88 14.63 -0.50
N CYS A 320 48.47 14.83 0.69
CA CYS A 320 48.13 15.98 1.55
C CYS A 320 48.91 17.26 1.22
N ASN A 321 50.09 17.17 0.60
CA ASN A 321 50.91 18.35 0.29
C ASN A 321 50.53 19.07 -1.00
N LYS A 322 49.75 18.45 -1.91
CA LYS A 322 49.37 19.07 -3.19
C LYS A 322 48.08 19.91 -3.14
N CYS A 323 47.31 19.83 -2.06
CA CYS A 323 46.04 20.56 -1.90
C CYS A 323 46.17 21.91 -1.18
N ARG A 324 47.38 22.36 -0.83
CA ARG A 324 47.58 23.58 -0.02
C ARG A 324 47.54 24.90 -0.82
N THR A 325 47.55 24.86 -2.16
CA THR A 325 47.76 26.06 -3.00
C THR A 325 46.57 26.54 -3.84
N LYS A 326 45.39 25.89 -3.80
CA LYS A 326 44.17 26.40 -4.46
C LYS A 326 42.95 26.30 -3.56
N LYS A 327 42.64 27.42 -2.89
CA LYS A 327 41.65 27.52 -1.81
C LYS A 327 40.20 27.75 -2.30
N GLU A 328 39.97 27.93 -3.60
CA GLU A 328 38.64 28.32 -4.12
C GLU A 328 37.85 27.20 -4.82
N GLU A 329 38.44 26.04 -5.10
CA GLU A 329 37.71 24.92 -5.73
C GLU A 329 37.17 23.88 -4.72
N CYS A 330 37.44 24.06 -3.42
CA CYS A 330 37.05 23.08 -2.40
C CYS A 330 35.60 23.26 -1.88
N VAL A 331 34.92 24.35 -2.27
CA VAL A 331 33.58 24.70 -1.76
C VAL A 331 32.44 23.98 -2.51
N THR A 332 32.71 23.38 -3.67
CA THR A 332 31.72 22.61 -4.45
C THR A 332 31.65 21.11 -4.10
N ALA A 333 32.46 20.62 -3.16
CA ALA A 333 32.49 19.21 -2.75
C ALA A 333 31.37 18.78 -1.77
N CYS A 334 30.46 19.68 -1.40
CA CYS A 334 29.34 19.38 -0.49
C CYS A 334 28.01 19.05 -1.21
N CYS A 335 28.06 18.63 -2.49
CA CYS A 335 26.89 18.09 -3.21
C CYS A 335 26.63 16.63 -2.79
N LYS A 336 26.27 16.45 -1.51
CA LYS A 336 25.86 15.20 -0.88
C LYS A 336 24.56 14.69 -1.51
N LYS A 337 24.64 13.55 -2.23
CA LYS A 337 23.74 12.37 -2.07
C LYS A 337 23.83 11.31 -3.20
N CYS A 338 24.84 11.33 -4.06
CA CYS A 338 25.11 10.19 -4.94
C CYS A 338 26.63 9.91 -4.94
N LYS A 339 27.08 8.90 -4.18
CA LYS A 339 28.51 8.55 -4.04
C LYS A 339 29.08 7.80 -5.25
N ILE A 340 28.24 7.26 -6.16
CA ILE A 340 28.70 6.74 -7.47
C ILE A 340 29.35 7.84 -8.32
N LYS A 341 28.90 9.11 -8.17
CA LYS A 341 29.45 10.25 -8.89
C LYS A 341 30.93 10.56 -8.54
N HIS A 342 31.46 9.95 -7.49
CA HIS A 342 32.84 10.13 -7.04
C HIS A 342 33.76 8.94 -7.36
N GLN A 343 33.26 7.83 -7.90
CA GLN A 343 34.14 6.85 -8.51
C GLN A 343 34.66 7.40 -9.85
N GLU A 344 35.97 7.62 -9.93
CA GLU A 344 36.61 8.34 -11.04
C GLU A 344 36.28 7.73 -12.42
N GLY A 345 36.12 6.40 -12.49
CA GLY A 345 35.75 5.70 -13.73
C GLY A 345 34.32 5.97 -14.24
N VAL A 346 33.36 6.25 -13.34
CA VAL A 346 31.94 6.43 -13.71
C VAL A 346 31.59 7.91 -13.88
N LYS A 347 32.34 8.80 -13.21
CA LYS A 347 32.12 10.25 -13.23
C LYS A 347 32.20 10.82 -14.65
N ALA A 348 33.20 10.40 -15.43
CA ALA A 348 33.36 10.84 -16.82
C ALA A 348 32.18 10.42 -17.70
N CYS A 349 31.68 9.19 -17.53
CA CYS A 349 30.53 8.68 -18.27
C CYS A 349 29.21 9.37 -17.87
N CYS A 350 28.94 9.53 -16.57
CA CYS A 350 27.72 10.19 -16.11
C CYS A 350 27.66 11.69 -16.44
N GLN A 351 28.81 12.37 -16.52
CA GLN A 351 28.90 13.78 -16.88
C GLN A 351 29.05 14.01 -18.38
N ALA A 352 29.34 12.97 -19.17
CA ALA A 352 29.39 13.10 -20.62
C ALA A 352 28.03 13.56 -21.16
N ASN A 353 28.08 14.40 -22.19
CA ASN A 353 26.91 14.75 -22.98
C ASN A 353 26.56 13.57 -23.89
N ILE A 354 25.25 13.30 -24.00
CA ILE A 354 24.74 12.21 -24.85
C ILE A 354 25.15 12.42 -26.32
N PHE A 355 25.20 13.69 -26.76
CA PHE A 355 25.55 14.08 -28.13
C PHE A 355 27.05 14.35 -28.34
N GLY A 356 27.90 14.01 -27.38
CA GLY A 356 29.33 14.31 -27.44
C GLY A 356 29.60 15.82 -27.57
N LYS A 357 30.64 16.19 -28.32
CA LYS A 357 30.98 17.59 -28.64
C LYS A 357 30.29 18.12 -29.91
N CYS A 358 29.54 17.27 -30.63
CA CYS A 358 29.08 17.56 -31.99
C CYS A 358 27.82 18.45 -32.05
N VAL A 359 27.10 18.64 -30.94
CA VAL A 359 25.85 19.42 -30.90
C VAL A 359 25.90 20.42 -29.75
N SER A 360 25.47 21.67 -29.97
CA SER A 360 25.48 22.75 -28.96
C SER A 360 24.56 22.48 -27.74
N MET A 361 23.67 21.50 -27.85
CA MET A 361 22.78 21.05 -26.78
C MET A 361 23.52 20.11 -25.81
N SER A 362 23.95 20.63 -24.67
CA SER A 362 24.55 19.84 -23.59
C SER A 362 23.47 19.18 -22.72
N TYR A 363 23.11 17.93 -23.03
CA TYR A 363 22.26 17.11 -22.16
C TYR A 363 23.08 15.97 -21.52
N PRO A 364 23.32 16.00 -20.19
CA PRO A 364 24.16 15.01 -19.52
C PRO A 364 23.43 13.66 -19.36
N TRP A 365 24.17 12.55 -19.53
CA TRP A 365 23.66 11.17 -19.46
C TRP A 365 22.82 10.86 -18.21
N TYR A 366 23.23 11.34 -17.04
CA TYR A 366 22.52 11.04 -15.80
C TYR A 366 21.07 11.56 -15.79
N LYS A 367 20.77 12.65 -16.52
CA LYS A 367 19.40 13.17 -16.62
C LYS A 367 18.53 12.23 -17.45
N LEU A 368 19.06 11.71 -18.56
CA LEU A 368 18.36 10.71 -19.39
C LEU A 368 18.16 9.41 -18.62
N LEU A 369 19.20 8.90 -17.95
CA LEU A 369 19.09 7.67 -17.15
C LEU A 369 18.04 7.81 -16.03
N HIS A 370 18.01 8.96 -15.36
CA HIS A 370 17.02 9.23 -14.32
C HIS A 370 15.60 9.33 -14.90
N PHE A 371 15.44 9.93 -16.08
CA PHE A 371 14.17 9.92 -16.81
C PHE A 371 13.74 8.50 -17.20
N LEU A 372 14.64 7.68 -17.74
CA LEU A 372 14.38 6.29 -18.08
C LEU A 372 14.02 5.46 -16.85
N LEU A 373 14.74 5.59 -15.74
CA LEU A 373 14.44 4.89 -14.49
C LEU A 373 13.06 5.26 -13.96
N ARG A 374 12.70 6.55 -14.01
CA ARG A 374 11.36 7.04 -13.66
C ARG A 374 10.28 6.47 -14.57
N PHE A 375 10.54 6.41 -15.88
CA PHE A 375 9.63 5.80 -16.84
C PHE A 375 9.44 4.30 -16.57
N VAL A 376 10.54 3.55 -16.35
CA VAL A 376 10.50 2.13 -15.98
C VAL A 376 9.74 1.93 -14.67
N LEU A 377 9.94 2.78 -13.67
CA LEU A 377 9.18 2.73 -12.42
C LEU A 377 7.69 2.99 -12.65
N SER A 378 7.34 3.96 -13.50
CA SER A 378 5.94 4.23 -13.87
C SER A 378 5.30 3.03 -14.56
N VAL A 379 6.01 2.36 -15.48
CA VAL A 379 5.54 1.14 -16.14
C VAL A 379 5.41 0.00 -15.12
N ALA A 380 6.37 -0.15 -14.21
CA ALA A 380 6.34 -1.17 -13.16
C ALA A 380 5.14 -0.98 -12.20
N ILE A 381 4.74 0.27 -11.93
CA ILE A 381 3.53 0.57 -11.13
C ILE A 381 2.25 0.16 -11.88
N CYS A 382 2.22 0.27 -13.22
CA CYS A 382 1.07 -0.14 -14.03
C CYS A 382 1.04 -1.65 -14.32
N LEU A 383 2.17 -2.35 -14.21
CA LEU A 383 2.31 -3.76 -14.57
C LEU A 383 1.32 -4.70 -13.87
N PRO A 384 1.04 -4.59 -12.55
CA PRO A 384 0.04 -5.42 -11.88
C PRO A 384 -1.35 -5.32 -12.51
N TRP A 385 -1.75 -4.14 -12.97
CA TRP A 385 -3.03 -3.95 -13.67
C TRP A 385 -3.06 -4.61 -15.02
N ILE A 386 -2.00 -4.42 -15.81
CA ILE A 386 -1.89 -5.04 -17.14
C ILE A 386 -2.00 -6.55 -17.00
N ILE A 387 -1.26 -7.15 -16.06
CA ILE A 387 -1.36 -8.59 -15.76
C ILE A 387 -2.79 -8.97 -15.39
N ARG A 388 -3.42 -8.19 -14.51
CA ARG A 388 -4.80 -8.45 -14.06
C ARG A 388 -5.82 -8.36 -15.20
N VAL A 389 -5.69 -7.39 -16.10
CA VAL A 389 -6.51 -7.21 -17.30
C VAL A 389 -6.30 -8.39 -18.25
N CYS A 390 -5.05 -8.81 -18.48
CA CYS A 390 -4.75 -9.98 -19.28
C CYS A 390 -5.41 -11.24 -18.70
N ILE A 391 -5.30 -11.49 -17.39
CA ILE A 391 -5.96 -12.61 -16.73
C ILE A 391 -7.50 -12.51 -16.89
N PHE A 392 -8.05 -11.31 -16.79
CA PHE A 392 -9.49 -11.10 -16.99
C PHE A 392 -9.93 -11.47 -18.40
N TYR A 393 -9.26 -10.96 -19.44
CA TYR A 393 -9.66 -11.24 -20.83
C TYR A 393 -9.40 -12.67 -21.26
N VAL A 394 -8.29 -13.28 -20.82
CA VAL A 394 -7.93 -14.64 -21.23
C VAL A 394 -8.82 -15.68 -20.54
N TYR A 395 -9.24 -15.45 -19.29
CA TYR A 395 -9.90 -16.49 -18.49
C TYR A 395 -11.28 -16.14 -17.93
N GLU A 396 -11.55 -14.86 -17.62
CA GLU A 396 -12.83 -14.48 -17.00
C GLU A 396 -13.87 -14.00 -18.02
N TYR A 397 -13.44 -13.40 -19.12
CA TYR A 397 -14.32 -12.69 -20.05
C TYR A 397 -15.32 -13.62 -20.71
N ASP A 398 -14.86 -14.69 -21.37
CA ASP A 398 -15.74 -15.61 -22.12
C ASP A 398 -16.77 -16.30 -21.22
N ILE A 399 -16.38 -16.65 -20.00
CA ILE A 399 -17.27 -17.29 -19.02
C ILE A 399 -18.33 -16.29 -18.53
N ARG A 400 -17.94 -15.05 -18.26
CA ARG A 400 -18.90 -14.01 -17.83
C ARG A 400 -19.86 -13.65 -18.96
N GLU A 401 -19.33 -13.49 -20.16
CA GLU A 401 -20.09 -13.13 -21.34
C GLU A 401 -21.09 -14.23 -21.71
N SER A 402 -20.69 -15.50 -21.67
CA SER A 402 -21.60 -16.63 -21.89
C SER A 402 -22.70 -16.73 -20.83
N ARG A 403 -22.37 -16.49 -19.54
CA ARG A 403 -23.39 -16.42 -18.47
C ARG A 403 -24.33 -15.22 -18.63
N HIS A 404 -23.80 -14.07 -19.03
CA HIS A 404 -24.62 -12.88 -19.29
C HIS A 404 -25.59 -13.13 -20.43
N LYS A 405 -25.10 -13.63 -21.57
CA LYS A 405 -25.94 -14.01 -22.72
C LYS A 405 -27.00 -15.04 -22.34
N ALA A 406 -26.63 -16.07 -21.57
CA ALA A 406 -27.58 -17.10 -21.14
C ALA A 406 -28.67 -16.56 -20.19
N ALA A 407 -28.35 -15.57 -19.36
CA ALA A 407 -29.33 -14.89 -18.52
C ALA A 407 -30.24 -13.97 -19.36
N GLU A 408 -29.65 -13.20 -20.27
CA GLU A 408 -30.35 -12.27 -21.17
C GLU A 408 -31.32 -12.99 -22.09
N THR A 409 -30.94 -14.14 -22.66
CA THR A 409 -31.85 -14.96 -23.49
C THR A 409 -33.09 -15.45 -22.74
N ARG A 410 -33.02 -15.51 -21.40
CA ARG A 410 -34.13 -15.91 -20.52
C ARG A 410 -34.87 -14.72 -19.90
N ASN A 411 -34.58 -13.49 -20.35
CA ASN A 411 -35.08 -12.25 -19.75
C ASN A 411 -34.79 -12.15 -18.24
N LEU A 412 -33.67 -12.73 -17.78
CA LEU A 412 -33.24 -12.68 -16.39
C LEU A 412 -32.11 -11.67 -16.24
N LEU A 413 -32.16 -10.90 -15.16
CA LEU A 413 -31.02 -10.06 -14.79
C LEU A 413 -29.92 -10.95 -14.22
N MET A 414 -28.67 -10.76 -14.66
CA MET A 414 -27.57 -11.48 -14.03
C MET A 414 -27.55 -11.13 -12.54
N ARG A 415 -27.67 -12.13 -11.64
CA ARG A 415 -27.48 -11.88 -10.21
C ARG A 415 -26.06 -11.42 -10.02
N ILE A 416 -25.89 -10.12 -9.81
CA ILE A 416 -24.66 -9.58 -9.27
C ILE A 416 -24.58 -10.18 -7.87
N GLU A 417 -23.77 -11.23 -7.70
CA GLU A 417 -23.42 -11.66 -6.36
C GLU A 417 -22.94 -10.39 -5.64
N ASN A 418 -23.62 -9.95 -4.57
CA ASN A 418 -23.37 -8.72 -3.78
C ASN A 418 -21.93 -8.63 -3.19
N ASN A 419 -21.03 -9.45 -3.68
CA ASN A 419 -19.62 -9.41 -3.46
C ASN A 419 -19.04 -8.19 -4.17
N LEU A 420 -18.43 -7.31 -3.37
CA LEU A 420 -17.58 -6.19 -3.77
C LEU A 420 -16.59 -6.54 -4.91
N THR A 421 -16.28 -7.83 -5.07
CA THR A 421 -15.42 -8.37 -6.13
C THR A 421 -15.97 -8.25 -7.56
N TYR A 422 -17.28 -8.04 -7.76
CA TYR A 422 -17.81 -7.71 -9.09
C TYR A 422 -17.48 -6.27 -9.50
N TYR A 423 -17.62 -5.32 -8.56
CA TYR A 423 -17.12 -3.95 -8.74
C TYR A 423 -15.60 -3.91 -8.90
N GLY A 424 -14.89 -4.86 -8.28
CA GLY A 424 -13.45 -5.09 -8.38
C GLY A 424 -12.95 -5.65 -9.73
N THR A 425 -13.66 -5.46 -10.84
CA THR A 425 -13.14 -5.87 -12.16
C THR A 425 -12.12 -4.86 -12.67
N PRO A 426 -11.00 -5.31 -13.29
CA PRO A 426 -9.98 -4.40 -13.78
C PRO A 426 -10.46 -3.52 -14.95
N VAL A 427 -11.57 -3.91 -15.59
CA VAL A 427 -12.25 -3.18 -16.68
C VAL A 427 -13.26 -2.16 -16.15
N HIS A 428 -13.56 -2.14 -14.86
CA HIS A 428 -14.49 -1.17 -14.30
C HIS A 428 -13.94 0.26 -14.48
N VAL A 429 -14.80 1.17 -14.92
CA VAL A 429 -14.46 2.57 -15.24
C VAL A 429 -13.70 3.25 -14.10
N LEU A 430 -14.08 2.97 -12.83
CA LEU A 430 -13.37 3.47 -11.65
C LEU A 430 -11.88 3.11 -11.63
N PHE A 431 -11.51 1.87 -11.95
CA PHE A 431 -10.11 1.44 -11.96
C PHE A 431 -9.39 2.03 -13.16
N ILE A 432 -9.99 2.00 -14.35
CA ILE A 432 -9.42 2.61 -15.56
C ILE A 432 -9.12 4.10 -15.31
N LEU A 433 -10.07 4.83 -14.72
CA LEU A 433 -9.88 6.23 -14.31
C LEU A 433 -8.80 6.37 -13.25
N SER A 434 -8.75 5.49 -12.24
CA SER A 434 -7.73 5.54 -11.19
C SER A 434 -6.31 5.32 -11.75
N TYR A 435 -6.14 4.36 -12.68
CA TYR A 435 -4.87 4.12 -13.38
C TYR A 435 -4.51 5.29 -14.30
N GLY A 436 -5.48 5.81 -15.05
CA GLY A 436 -5.30 6.99 -15.89
C GLY A 436 -4.89 8.22 -15.08
N LEU A 437 -5.57 8.48 -13.95
CA LEU A 437 -5.26 9.57 -13.02
C LEU A 437 -3.89 9.39 -12.36
N MET A 438 -3.50 8.16 -12.01
CA MET A 438 -2.16 7.86 -11.51
C MET A 438 -1.09 8.16 -12.54
N CYS A 439 -1.24 7.68 -13.77
CA CYS A 439 -0.29 7.92 -14.86
C CYS A 439 -0.22 9.41 -15.21
N PHE A 440 -1.37 10.06 -15.43
CA PHE A 440 -1.45 11.49 -15.74
C PHE A 440 -0.93 12.35 -14.58
N GLY A 441 -1.34 12.07 -13.35
CA GLY A 441 -0.90 12.83 -12.18
C GLY A 441 0.60 12.64 -11.92
N TYR A 442 1.18 11.46 -12.19
CA TYR A 442 2.62 11.27 -12.15
C TYR A 442 3.34 12.11 -13.22
N LEU A 443 2.85 12.09 -14.47
CA LEU A 443 3.38 12.94 -15.55
C LEU A 443 3.26 14.44 -15.21
N CYS A 444 2.13 14.88 -14.64
CA CYS A 444 1.95 16.25 -14.19
C CYS A 444 2.92 16.62 -13.06
N LEU A 445 3.11 15.75 -12.07
CA LEU A 445 4.08 15.98 -10.99
C LEU A 445 5.52 16.05 -11.52
N GLU A 446 5.86 15.22 -12.52
CA GLU A 446 7.18 15.24 -13.15
C GLU A 446 7.38 16.51 -13.97
N LEU A 447 6.44 16.88 -14.85
CA LEU A 447 6.49 18.12 -15.64
C LEU A 447 6.55 19.36 -14.74
N THR A 448 5.73 19.40 -13.68
CA THR A 448 5.77 20.50 -12.72
C THR A 448 7.06 20.52 -11.92
N SER A 449 7.67 19.37 -11.61
CA SER A 449 8.98 19.35 -10.95
C SER A 449 10.12 19.90 -11.83
N VAL A 450 9.98 19.79 -13.16
CA VAL A 450 10.94 20.33 -14.12
C VAL A 450 10.74 21.83 -14.31
N ILE A 451 9.50 22.29 -14.45
CA ILE A 451 9.17 23.69 -14.79
C ILE A 451 9.14 24.58 -13.53
N LEU A 452 8.48 24.12 -12.47
CA LEU A 452 8.27 24.87 -11.24
C LEU A 452 9.23 24.35 -10.15
N PHE A 453 10.43 24.91 -10.18
CA PHE A 453 11.49 24.91 -9.16
C PHE A 453 11.07 24.40 -7.77
N LYS A 454 11.90 23.53 -7.15
CA LYS A 454 12.09 23.13 -5.71
C LYS A 454 10.99 23.44 -4.67
N ASN A 455 10.39 24.63 -4.70
CA ASN A 455 9.35 25.12 -3.82
C ASN A 455 8.13 24.19 -3.77
N ILE A 456 7.61 23.74 -4.92
CA ILE A 456 6.42 22.86 -4.94
C ILE A 456 6.70 21.54 -4.24
N THR A 457 7.82 20.90 -4.58
CA THR A 457 8.20 19.63 -3.96
C THR A 457 8.37 19.80 -2.45
N SER A 458 8.90 20.93 -2.00
CA SER A 458 9.01 21.25 -0.57
C SER A 458 7.66 21.48 0.10
N LEU A 459 6.71 22.11 -0.60
CA LEU A 459 5.34 22.34 -0.14
C LEU A 459 4.58 21.03 0.00
N VAL A 460 4.54 20.22 -1.06
CA VAL A 460 3.92 18.88 -1.07
C VAL A 460 4.51 18.02 0.03
N ARG A 461 5.84 18.03 0.18
CA ARG A 461 6.50 17.31 1.26
C ARG A 461 6.07 17.82 2.62
N LYS A 462 6.02 19.13 2.85
CA LYS A 462 5.59 19.73 4.11
C LYS A 462 4.15 19.32 4.46
N ILE A 463 3.24 19.40 3.51
CA ILE A 463 1.82 19.03 3.68
C ILE A 463 1.68 17.54 4.01
N LEU A 464 2.31 16.66 3.22
CA LEU A 464 2.29 15.22 3.50
C LEU A 464 2.88 14.93 4.88
N THR A 465 4.03 15.51 5.18
CA THR A 465 4.74 15.35 6.46
C THR A 465 3.86 15.78 7.63
N GLU A 466 3.14 16.89 7.53
CA GLU A 466 2.21 17.37 8.56
C GLU A 466 1.03 16.41 8.76
N ILE A 467 0.40 15.94 7.68
CA ILE A 467 -0.74 15.02 7.73
C ILE A 467 -0.32 13.66 8.34
N PHE A 468 0.78 13.09 7.85
CA PHE A 468 1.26 11.78 8.32
C PHE A 468 1.88 11.85 9.72
N SER A 469 2.58 12.92 10.08
CA SER A 469 3.10 13.09 11.44
C SER A 469 1.95 13.24 12.45
N GLY A 470 0.88 13.94 12.08
CA GLY A 470 -0.34 14.03 12.87
C GLY A 470 -0.98 12.66 13.15
N MET A 471 -0.87 11.73 12.20
CA MET A 471 -1.32 10.35 12.38
C MET A 471 -0.38 9.54 13.30
N CYS A 472 0.93 9.58 13.08
CA CYS A 472 1.89 8.78 13.86
C CYS A 472 2.02 9.23 15.32
N ASN A 473 1.90 10.53 15.59
CA ASN A 473 2.08 11.07 16.95
C ASN A 473 0.87 10.82 17.86
N ARG A 474 -0.25 10.32 17.34
CA ARG A 474 -1.45 10.06 18.14
C ARG A 474 -1.42 8.64 18.70
N SER A 475 -1.43 8.54 20.02
CA SER A 475 -1.52 7.26 20.72
C SER A 475 -2.91 6.65 20.54
N LYS A 476 -3.03 5.60 19.71
CA LYS A 476 -4.28 4.85 19.48
C LYS A 476 -4.95 4.39 20.78
N GLY A 477 -4.15 4.03 21.78
CA GLY A 477 -4.65 3.63 23.10
C GLY A 477 -5.44 4.72 23.85
N LYS A 478 -5.10 6.01 23.66
CA LYS A 478 -5.88 7.11 24.27
C LYS A 478 -7.26 7.25 23.63
N VAL A 479 -7.35 7.06 22.32
CA VAL A 479 -8.61 7.12 21.56
C VAL A 479 -9.53 6.00 22.00
N ILE A 480 -9.03 4.75 22.04
CA ILE A 480 -9.81 3.59 22.50
C ILE A 480 -10.30 3.80 23.94
N ARG A 481 -9.42 4.29 24.83
CA ARG A 481 -9.79 4.60 26.22
C ARG A 481 -10.88 5.68 26.30
N TRP A 482 -10.82 6.69 25.43
CA TRP A 482 -11.83 7.75 25.37
C TRP A 482 -13.17 7.21 24.86
N SER A 483 -13.18 6.39 23.80
CA SER A 483 -14.39 5.77 23.28
C SER A 483 -15.03 4.83 24.30
N LEU A 484 -14.22 4.08 25.05
CA LEU A 484 -14.70 3.27 26.19
C LEU A 484 -15.29 4.14 27.30
N LYS A 485 -14.68 5.30 27.63
CA LYS A 485 -15.26 6.24 28.61
C LYS A 485 -16.62 6.77 28.18
N ILE A 486 -16.82 7.05 26.88
CA ILE A 486 -18.13 7.44 26.35
C ILE A 486 -19.12 6.30 26.50
N LEU A 487 -18.74 5.08 26.08
CA LEU A 487 -19.60 3.90 26.17
C LEU A 487 -20.05 3.61 27.61
N LEU A 488 -19.15 3.80 28.58
CA LEU A 488 -19.39 3.51 30.00
C LEU A 488 -20.02 4.68 30.78
N LYS A 489 -20.19 5.85 30.16
CA LYS A 489 -20.73 7.06 30.81
C LYS A 489 -22.07 6.85 31.53
N PRO A 490 -23.09 6.16 30.98
CA PRO A 490 -24.37 5.97 31.68
C PRO A 490 -24.20 5.19 32.99
N PHE A 491 -23.30 4.21 33.04
CA PHE A 491 -23.01 3.45 34.26
C PHE A 491 -22.26 4.28 35.30
N THR A 492 -21.34 5.15 34.85
CA THR A 492 -20.60 6.02 35.77
C THR A 492 -21.48 7.10 36.41
N LEU A 493 -22.56 7.51 35.74
CA LEU A 493 -23.47 8.56 36.23
C LEU A 493 -24.62 8.00 37.08
N CYS A 494 -25.21 6.86 36.68
CA CYS A 494 -26.44 6.35 37.27
C CYS A 494 -26.31 4.97 37.93
N GLY A 495 -25.09 4.40 38.03
CA GLY A 495 -24.89 3.07 38.58
C GLY A 495 -25.70 2.00 37.82
N MET A 496 -26.39 1.11 38.56
CA MET A 496 -27.24 0.08 37.94
C MET A 496 -28.44 0.64 37.17
N PHE A 497 -29.01 1.78 37.58
CA PHE A 497 -30.10 2.43 36.84
C PHE A 497 -29.65 2.94 35.46
N GLY A 498 -28.34 3.05 35.22
CA GLY A 498 -27.77 3.38 33.93
C GLY A 498 -28.14 2.41 32.81
N VAL A 499 -28.51 1.15 33.12
CA VAL A 499 -28.94 0.16 32.12
C VAL A 499 -30.15 0.64 31.33
N LEU A 500 -31.13 1.28 32.00
CA LEU A 500 -32.36 1.78 31.36
C LEU A 500 -32.06 2.95 30.41
N PHE A 501 -31.11 3.81 30.75
CA PHE A 501 -30.70 4.95 29.92
C PHE A 501 -29.59 4.61 28.91
N ALA A 502 -28.93 3.45 29.05
CA ALA A 502 -27.81 3.06 28.21
C ALA A 502 -28.24 2.85 26.75
N VAL A 503 -29.37 2.20 26.50
CA VAL A 503 -29.86 1.93 25.14
C VAL A 503 -30.11 3.22 24.34
N PRO A 504 -30.94 4.18 24.81
CA PRO A 504 -31.16 5.43 24.08
C PRO A 504 -29.88 6.28 23.98
N TYR A 505 -29.04 6.27 25.01
CA TYR A 505 -27.74 6.94 24.97
C TYR A 505 -26.83 6.34 23.91
N TRP A 506 -26.72 5.01 23.81
CA TRP A 506 -25.85 4.33 22.85
C TRP A 506 -26.32 4.49 21.41
N ILE A 507 -27.63 4.53 21.14
CA ILE A 507 -28.16 4.81 19.80
C ILE A 507 -27.64 6.16 19.27
N LEU A 508 -27.52 7.17 20.13
CA LEU A 508 -26.99 8.50 19.76
C LEU A 508 -25.45 8.58 19.85
N ALA A 509 -24.86 8.00 20.89
CA ALA A 509 -23.44 8.13 21.19
C ALA A 509 -22.55 7.20 20.34
N LEU A 510 -23.01 5.99 19.98
CA LEU A 510 -22.21 5.04 19.21
C LEU A 510 -21.90 5.55 17.79
N PRO A 511 -22.84 6.09 17.00
CA PRO A 511 -22.52 6.62 15.67
C PRO A 511 -21.50 7.77 15.73
N PHE A 512 -21.66 8.68 16.70
CA PHE A 512 -20.73 9.79 16.90
C PHE A 512 -19.35 9.30 17.35
N SER A 513 -19.30 8.43 18.38
CA SER A 513 -18.06 7.85 18.89
C SER A 513 -17.35 7.01 17.83
N PHE A 514 -18.09 6.24 17.03
CA PHE A 514 -17.55 5.47 15.92
C PHE A 514 -16.94 6.37 14.85
N THR A 515 -17.63 7.44 14.44
CA THR A 515 -17.11 8.38 13.43
C THR A 515 -15.83 9.06 13.90
N VAL A 516 -15.80 9.53 15.16
CA VAL A 516 -14.60 10.13 15.75
C VAL A 516 -13.49 9.09 15.86
N SER A 517 -13.78 7.90 16.39
CA SER A 517 -12.82 6.81 16.52
C SER A 517 -12.25 6.39 15.16
N ALA A 518 -13.09 6.29 14.12
CA ALA A 518 -12.68 5.93 12.77
C ALA A 518 -11.70 6.96 12.20
N TYR A 519 -11.96 8.26 12.37
CA TYR A 519 -11.03 9.32 11.95
C TYR A 519 -9.67 9.22 12.67
N TYR A 520 -9.66 8.83 13.94
CA TYR A 520 -8.43 8.76 14.74
C TYR A 520 -7.69 7.41 14.63
N LEU A 521 -8.40 6.31 14.36
CA LEU A 521 -7.85 4.96 14.30
C LEU A 521 -7.44 4.56 12.89
N PHE A 522 -8.17 4.99 11.86
CA PHE A 522 -7.96 4.58 10.48
C PHE A 522 -7.18 5.63 9.68
N PRO A 523 -5.91 5.35 9.32
CA PRO A 523 -5.06 6.19 8.48
C PRO A 523 -5.76 6.74 7.24
N THR A 524 -6.47 5.90 6.50
CA THR A 524 -7.12 6.29 5.24
C THR A 524 -8.18 7.36 5.49
N VAL A 525 -9.03 7.18 6.51
CA VAL A 525 -10.06 8.17 6.87
C VAL A 525 -9.43 9.48 7.32
N HIS A 526 -8.40 9.41 8.18
CA HIS A 526 -7.67 10.58 8.66
C HIS A 526 -7.10 11.42 7.51
N ILE A 527 -6.42 10.76 6.57
CA ILE A 527 -5.77 11.40 5.43
C ILE A 527 -6.82 12.01 4.51
N THR A 528 -7.85 11.24 4.12
CA THR A 528 -8.91 11.73 3.23
C THR A 528 -9.63 12.95 3.80
N VAL A 529 -9.99 12.92 5.09
CA VAL A 529 -10.64 14.07 5.75
C VAL A 529 -9.71 15.28 5.80
N ASN A 530 -8.43 15.11 6.16
CA ASN A 530 -7.50 16.24 6.23
C ASN A 530 -7.24 16.86 4.85
N PHE A 531 -7.11 16.06 3.80
CA PHE A 531 -6.99 16.56 2.43
C PHE A 531 -8.26 17.27 1.96
N LEU A 532 -9.43 16.71 2.24
CA LEU A 532 -10.71 17.35 1.91
C LEU A 532 -10.86 18.69 2.64
N CYS A 533 -10.50 18.76 3.92
CA CYS A 533 -10.49 20.00 4.69
C CYS A 533 -9.51 21.03 4.09
N LEU A 534 -8.28 20.63 3.73
CA LEU A 534 -7.31 21.52 3.10
C LEU A 534 -7.85 22.07 1.76
N PHE A 535 -8.44 21.20 0.95
CA PHE A 535 -9.05 21.56 -0.33
C PHE A 535 -10.20 22.56 -0.17
N LEU A 536 -11.18 22.25 0.69
CA LEU A 536 -12.34 23.13 0.94
C LEU A 536 -11.92 24.49 1.51
N ASN A 537 -10.87 24.53 2.34
CA ASN A 537 -10.36 25.77 2.90
C ASN A 537 -9.60 26.61 1.87
N GLY A 538 -8.90 25.96 0.92
CA GLY A 538 -8.34 26.64 -0.26
C GLY A 538 -9.43 27.37 -1.03
N PHE A 539 -10.54 26.70 -1.32
CA PHE A 539 -11.70 27.30 -1.99
C PHE A 539 -12.31 28.47 -1.21
N ARG A 540 -12.53 28.32 0.09
CA ARG A 540 -13.07 29.41 0.92
C ARG A 540 -12.18 30.65 0.92
N ARG A 541 -10.85 30.48 0.98
CA ARG A 541 -9.90 31.60 0.89
C ARG A 541 -9.89 32.26 -0.48
N CYS A 542 -10.16 31.53 -1.55
CA CYS A 542 -10.32 32.11 -2.89
C CYS A 542 -11.66 32.84 -3.06
N SER A 543 -12.72 32.42 -2.38
CA SER A 543 -14.03 33.10 -2.43
C SER A 543 -14.07 34.38 -1.57
N LEU A 544 -13.21 34.50 -0.56
CA LEU A 544 -13.07 35.67 0.31
C LEU A 544 -11.97 36.61 -0.23
N THR A 545 -12.17 37.15 -1.42
CA THR A 545 -11.38 38.27 -1.98
C THR A 545 -11.90 39.63 -1.52
N SER A 546 -12.34 39.73 -0.26
CA SER A 546 -12.81 40.99 0.33
C SER A 546 -11.94 41.35 1.54
N ASN A 547 -11.50 42.62 1.57
CA ASN A 547 -10.38 43.27 2.28
C ASN A 547 -10.20 43.07 3.81
N ASN A 548 -10.83 42.08 4.45
CA ASN A 548 -10.82 41.98 5.90
C ASN A 548 -9.67 41.10 6.41
N VAL A 549 -8.52 41.74 6.65
CA VAL A 549 -7.31 41.20 7.32
C VAL A 549 -7.64 40.54 8.67
N TRP A 550 -8.70 40.99 9.35
CA TRP A 550 -9.14 40.46 10.64
C TRP A 550 -9.71 39.03 10.60
N GLU A 551 -10.32 38.59 9.50
CA GLU A 551 -10.85 37.22 9.42
C GLU A 551 -9.74 36.17 9.24
N GLN A 552 -8.61 36.53 8.64
CA GLN A 552 -7.49 35.60 8.43
C GLN A 552 -6.85 35.15 9.76
N HIS A 553 -6.81 36.03 10.78
CA HIS A 553 -6.31 35.67 12.10
C HIS A 553 -7.26 34.75 12.89
N LEU A 554 -8.58 34.95 12.78
CA LEU A 554 -9.58 34.10 13.45
C LEU A 554 -9.66 32.69 12.83
N PHE A 555 -9.48 32.54 11.52
CA PHE A 555 -9.50 31.23 10.87
C PHE A 555 -8.25 30.39 11.12
N LYS A 556 -7.08 31.01 11.36
CA LYS A 556 -5.83 30.29 11.68
C LYS A 556 -5.90 29.59 13.05
N ASN A 557 -6.61 30.19 14.02
CA ASN A 557 -6.90 29.55 15.31
C ASN A 557 -8.04 28.51 15.23
N ARG A 558 -8.99 28.64 14.28
CA ARG A 558 -10.05 27.63 14.07
C ARG A 558 -9.57 26.36 13.38
N TYR A 559 -8.51 26.41 12.58
CA TYR A 559 -7.97 25.22 11.88
C TYR A 559 -7.55 24.10 12.86
N ILE A 560 -6.97 24.49 14.00
CA ILE A 560 -6.63 23.57 15.10
C ILE A 560 -7.88 23.21 15.91
N ARG A 561 -8.85 24.11 16.02
CA ARG A 561 -10.00 23.95 16.93
C ARG A 561 -11.19 23.19 16.35
N CYS A 562 -11.37 23.14 15.02
CA CYS A 562 -12.54 22.49 14.41
C CYS A 562 -12.58 20.96 14.53
N PHE A 563 -11.45 20.30 14.78
CA PHE A 563 -11.43 18.85 15.06
C PHE A 563 -10.38 18.41 16.08
N SER A 564 -9.45 19.27 16.52
CA SER A 564 -8.55 18.87 17.60
C SER A 564 -9.30 18.95 18.93
N PHE A 565 -9.79 17.79 19.36
CA PHE A 565 -10.20 17.48 20.74
C PHE A 565 -9.00 17.51 21.72
N ARG A 566 -7.90 18.18 21.35
CA ARG A 566 -6.65 18.21 22.10
C ARG A 566 -6.84 18.89 23.45
N ASP A 567 -7.74 19.86 23.52
CA ASP A 567 -8.03 20.62 24.74
C ASP A 567 -8.86 19.82 25.75
N ILE A 568 -9.68 18.86 25.30
CA ILE A 568 -10.54 18.03 26.18
C ILE A 568 -9.77 16.84 26.77
N CYS A 569 -8.63 16.46 26.20
CA CYS A 569 -7.78 15.38 26.73
C CYS A 569 -6.64 15.87 27.63
N SER A 570 -6.56 17.17 27.92
CA SER A 570 -5.55 17.77 28.80
C SER A 570 -6.04 17.95 30.24
N ASP A 571 -6.90 17.05 30.74
CA ASP A 571 -7.16 16.97 32.17
C ASP A 571 -5.99 16.23 32.84
N ASN A 572 -5.28 16.98 33.69
CA ASN A 572 -4.27 16.54 34.66
C ASN A 572 -2.84 16.28 34.13
N GLY A 573 -2.10 17.35 33.90
CA GLY A 573 -0.63 17.31 33.93
C GLY A 573 0.00 18.49 33.19
N ARG A 574 0.57 19.44 33.95
CA ARG A 574 1.27 20.65 33.47
C ARG A 574 2.49 20.35 32.61
N HIS A 575 2.29 19.88 31.38
CA HIS A 575 3.27 20.00 30.31
C HIS A 575 2.77 21.07 29.37
N THR A 576 3.04 22.33 29.74
CA THR A 576 3.05 23.44 28.80
C THR A 576 3.98 23.03 27.66
N MET A 577 3.40 22.86 26.46
CA MET A 577 4.21 22.84 25.25
C MET A 577 5.05 24.13 25.26
N PRO A 578 6.36 24.07 24.99
CA PRO A 578 7.19 25.27 25.02
C PRO A 578 6.60 26.30 24.05
N HIS A 579 6.37 27.50 24.58
CA HIS A 579 5.78 28.66 23.90
C HIS A 579 6.54 29.07 22.61
N ASP A 580 7.74 28.53 22.41
CA ASP A 580 8.66 28.78 21.29
C ASP A 580 8.19 28.20 19.94
N GLU A 581 7.50 27.05 19.87
CA GLU A 581 7.10 26.49 18.55
C GLU A 581 6.01 27.34 17.87
N THR A 582 5.13 27.94 18.67
CA THR A 582 4.09 28.86 18.18
C THR A 582 4.67 30.18 17.68
N GLU A 583 5.72 30.70 18.32
CA GLU A 583 6.37 31.94 17.92
C GLU A 583 7.22 31.76 16.65
N PHE A 584 7.84 30.58 16.47
CA PHE A 584 8.57 30.21 15.26
C PHE A 584 7.67 30.07 14.01
N LEU A 585 6.48 29.47 14.18
CA LEU A 585 5.49 29.40 13.09
C LEU A 585 4.85 30.76 12.78
N ALA A 586 4.76 31.66 13.76
CA ALA A 586 4.30 33.03 13.54
C ALA A 586 5.32 33.87 12.74
N THR A 587 6.61 33.76 13.06
CA THR A 587 7.69 34.50 12.36
C THR A 587 7.93 34.00 10.93
N ILE A 588 7.80 32.70 10.65
CA ILE A 588 7.89 32.19 9.27
C ILE A 588 6.75 32.73 8.38
N ASN A 589 5.58 33.00 8.95
CA ASN A 589 4.42 33.44 8.19
C ASN A 589 4.33 34.97 8.03
N ALA A 590 4.88 35.75 8.98
CA ALA A 590 4.90 37.21 8.87
C ALA A 590 5.79 37.72 7.72
N ASN A 591 6.76 36.90 7.29
CA ASN A 591 7.72 37.25 6.24
C ASN A 591 7.41 36.63 4.87
N GLN A 592 6.24 36.00 4.68
CA GLN A 592 5.88 35.49 3.36
C GLN A 592 5.29 36.63 2.50
N PRO A 593 5.94 36.99 1.37
CA PRO A 593 5.43 38.04 0.49
C PRO A 593 4.05 37.66 -0.05
N GLU A 594 3.18 38.65 -0.22
CA GLU A 594 1.84 38.47 -0.78
C GLU A 594 1.92 37.74 -2.13
N THR A 595 1.62 36.45 -2.11
CA THR A 595 1.65 35.61 -3.30
C THR A 595 0.53 36.03 -4.25
N LYS A 596 0.90 36.32 -5.51
CA LYS A 596 -0.03 36.70 -6.59
C LYS A 596 -1.22 35.72 -6.69
N PRO A 597 -2.44 36.19 -6.99
CA PRO A 597 -3.67 35.36 -7.00
C PRO A 597 -3.58 34.13 -7.92
N ASN A 598 -2.86 34.22 -9.04
CA ASN A 598 -2.66 33.10 -9.96
C ASN A 598 -1.92 31.91 -9.34
N LEU A 599 -1.08 32.14 -8.32
CA LEU A 599 -0.36 31.08 -7.62
C LEU A 599 -1.29 30.26 -6.71
N ARG A 600 -2.35 30.88 -6.17
CA ARG A 600 -3.30 30.21 -5.26
C ARG A 600 -4.18 29.20 -5.97
N LEU A 601 -4.66 29.53 -7.17
CA LEU A 601 -5.45 28.59 -7.98
C LEU A 601 -4.61 27.34 -8.31
N TYR A 602 -3.33 27.55 -8.61
CA TYR A 602 -2.38 26.47 -8.84
C TYR A 602 -2.18 25.59 -7.59
N GLU A 603 -2.05 26.18 -6.40
CA GLU A 603 -1.95 25.42 -5.13
C GLU A 603 -3.21 24.58 -4.87
N ILE A 604 -4.40 25.12 -5.10
CA ILE A 604 -5.66 24.37 -4.96
C ILE A 604 -5.73 23.22 -5.95
N GLY A 605 -5.37 23.48 -7.23
CA GLY A 605 -5.31 22.44 -8.26
C GLY A 605 -4.33 21.33 -7.90
N LEU A 606 -3.14 21.68 -7.41
CA LEU A 606 -2.14 20.72 -6.96
C LEU A 606 -2.64 19.87 -5.79
N MET A 607 -3.33 20.48 -4.82
CA MET A 607 -3.91 19.76 -3.67
C MET A 607 -5.01 18.79 -4.10
N PHE A 608 -5.83 19.17 -5.07
CA PHE A 608 -6.83 18.29 -5.65
C PHE A 608 -6.20 17.11 -6.37
N ILE A 609 -5.20 17.36 -7.23
CA ILE A 609 -4.44 16.31 -7.93
C ILE A 609 -3.82 15.35 -6.92
N LEU A 610 -3.21 15.87 -5.84
CA LEU A 610 -2.60 15.05 -4.80
C LEU A 610 -3.63 14.19 -4.05
N LEU A 611 -4.81 14.74 -3.74
CA LEU A 611 -5.92 13.98 -3.15
C LEU A 611 -6.39 12.86 -4.09
N CYS A 612 -6.60 13.16 -5.37
CA CYS A 612 -6.99 12.17 -6.38
C CYS A 612 -5.92 11.08 -6.54
N LEU A 613 -4.63 11.45 -6.54
CA LEU A 613 -3.52 10.50 -6.61
C LEU A 613 -3.48 9.57 -5.39
N ILE A 614 -3.67 10.11 -4.19
CA ILE A 614 -3.69 9.31 -2.95
C ILE A 614 -4.89 8.34 -2.97
N LEU A 615 -6.09 8.83 -3.29
CA LEU A 615 -7.29 7.98 -3.37
C LEU A 615 -7.14 6.90 -4.44
N SER A 616 -6.61 7.26 -5.61
CA SER A 616 -6.31 6.30 -6.68
C SER A 616 -5.30 5.27 -6.20
N SER A 617 -4.19 5.68 -5.57
CA SER A 617 -3.18 4.75 -5.06
C SER A 617 -3.73 3.77 -4.01
N VAL A 618 -4.65 4.22 -3.14
CA VAL A 618 -5.33 3.35 -2.18
C VAL A 618 -6.23 2.35 -2.89
N LEU A 619 -7.04 2.80 -3.86
CA LEU A 619 -7.90 1.92 -4.65
C LEU A 619 -7.10 0.86 -5.41
N LEU A 620 -5.98 1.24 -6.04
CA LEU A 620 -5.10 0.32 -6.75
C LEU A 620 -4.43 -0.68 -5.82
N THR A 621 -3.97 -0.23 -4.65
CA THR A 621 -3.38 -1.13 -3.66
C THR A 621 -4.42 -2.13 -3.14
N VAL A 622 -5.65 -1.67 -2.91
CA VAL A 622 -6.76 -2.53 -2.51
C VAL A 622 -7.09 -3.55 -3.60
N GLU A 623 -7.13 -3.16 -4.87
CA GLU A 623 -7.36 -4.08 -5.98
C GLU A 623 -6.27 -5.16 -6.06
N PHE A 624 -4.99 -4.75 -5.98
CA PHE A 624 -3.86 -5.67 -5.96
C PHE A 624 -3.94 -6.65 -4.78
N VAL A 625 -4.29 -6.16 -3.60
CA VAL A 625 -4.48 -7.00 -2.40
C VAL A 625 -5.68 -7.93 -2.56
N ILE A 626 -6.79 -7.47 -3.14
CA ILE A 626 -7.95 -8.32 -3.44
C ILE A 626 -7.54 -9.44 -4.39
N PHE A 627 -6.76 -9.13 -5.43
CA PHE A 627 -6.25 -10.13 -6.35
C PHE A 627 -5.36 -11.15 -5.63
N PHE A 628 -4.38 -10.69 -4.84
CA PHE A 628 -3.51 -11.56 -4.07
C PHE A 628 -4.28 -12.42 -3.05
N MET A 629 -5.24 -11.83 -2.34
CA MET A 629 -6.10 -12.54 -1.40
C MET A 629 -6.97 -13.59 -2.08
N LYS A 630 -7.43 -13.34 -3.32
CA LYS A 630 -8.12 -14.35 -4.13
C LYS A 630 -7.18 -15.51 -4.45
N VAL A 631 -5.96 -15.23 -4.94
CA VAL A 631 -4.95 -16.26 -5.22
C VAL A 631 -4.66 -17.08 -3.97
N MET A 632 -4.40 -16.43 -2.82
CA MET A 632 -4.16 -17.11 -1.55
C MET A 632 -5.38 -17.91 -1.08
N THR A 633 -6.59 -17.39 -1.24
CA THR A 633 -7.83 -18.09 -0.87
C THR A 633 -8.01 -19.35 -1.71
N TYR A 634 -7.86 -19.27 -3.03
CA TYR A 634 -7.97 -20.43 -3.92
C TYR A 634 -6.82 -21.43 -3.70
N THR A 635 -5.62 -20.95 -3.42
CA THR A 635 -4.45 -21.77 -3.04
C THR A 635 -4.74 -22.52 -1.73
N MET A 636 -5.24 -21.84 -0.69
CA MET A 636 -5.61 -22.46 0.59
C MET A 636 -6.74 -23.47 0.44
N ILE A 637 -7.77 -23.13 -0.35
CA ILE A 637 -8.82 -24.07 -0.73
C ILE A 637 -8.23 -25.31 -1.40
N GLY A 638 -7.28 -25.13 -2.32
CA GLY A 638 -6.58 -26.24 -2.97
C GLY A 638 -5.75 -27.08 -2.02
N LEU A 639 -5.06 -26.47 -1.06
CA LEU A 639 -4.35 -27.20 -0.02
C LEU A 639 -5.30 -28.01 0.87
N ILE A 640 -6.48 -27.46 1.21
CA ILE A 640 -7.49 -28.16 2.02
C ILE A 640 -8.11 -29.32 1.24
N LEU A 641 -8.51 -29.09 -0.01
CA LEU A 641 -9.11 -30.10 -0.88
C LEU A 641 -8.10 -31.17 -1.32
N ASN A 642 -6.81 -30.84 -1.34
CA ASN A 642 -5.73 -31.76 -1.68
C ASN A 642 -4.81 -32.02 -0.48
N SER A 643 -5.42 -32.40 0.64
CA SER A 643 -4.72 -32.61 1.92
C SER A 643 -3.55 -33.61 1.82
N SER A 644 -3.69 -34.64 0.97
CA SER A 644 -2.61 -35.62 0.71
C SER A 644 -1.33 -34.96 0.20
N HIS A 645 -1.45 -34.09 -0.82
CA HIS A 645 -0.31 -33.35 -1.35
C HIS A 645 0.11 -32.18 -0.44
N ALA A 646 -0.84 -31.51 0.21
CA ALA A 646 -0.54 -30.43 1.14
C ALA A 646 0.32 -30.93 2.32
N MET A 647 0.06 -32.13 2.84
CA MET A 647 0.90 -32.75 3.88
C MET A 647 2.33 -32.98 3.39
N GLN A 648 2.55 -33.33 2.12
CA GLN A 648 3.88 -33.43 1.54
C GLN A 648 4.59 -32.08 1.47
N TYR A 649 3.89 -31.00 1.08
CA TYR A 649 4.45 -29.64 1.05
C TYR A 649 4.76 -29.10 2.45
N ILE A 650 3.86 -29.30 3.40
CA ILE A 650 4.09 -28.88 4.79
C ILE A 650 5.29 -29.64 5.35
N SER A 651 5.38 -30.96 5.12
CA SER A 651 6.52 -31.76 5.54
C SER A 651 7.84 -31.27 4.91
N THR A 652 7.85 -30.92 3.62
CA THR A 652 9.07 -30.42 2.96
C THR A 652 9.46 -29.01 3.42
N ILE A 653 8.50 -28.10 3.61
CA ILE A 653 8.76 -26.76 4.17
C ILE A 653 9.23 -26.85 5.61
N SER A 654 8.61 -27.70 6.44
CA SER A 654 9.06 -27.94 7.81
C SER A 654 10.46 -28.54 7.85
N LEU A 655 10.79 -29.47 6.95
CA LEU A 655 12.13 -30.05 6.86
C LEU A 655 13.16 -29.04 6.36
N ALA A 656 12.82 -28.19 5.39
CA ALA A 656 13.67 -27.09 4.94
C ALA A 656 13.89 -26.03 6.04
N TRP A 657 12.85 -25.72 6.82
CA TRP A 657 12.96 -24.81 7.95
C TRP A 657 13.81 -25.39 9.08
N LEU A 658 13.68 -26.68 9.36
CA LEU A 658 14.55 -27.41 10.30
C LEU A 658 15.99 -27.48 9.81
N TYR A 659 16.24 -27.58 8.50
CA TYR A 659 17.59 -27.60 7.92
C TYR A 659 18.24 -26.21 7.89
N TYR A 660 17.44 -25.14 7.74
CA TYR A 660 17.94 -23.77 7.75
C TYR A 660 18.32 -23.28 9.16
N ARG A 661 17.64 -23.80 10.19
CA ARG A 661 17.89 -23.46 11.59
C ARG A 661 19.07 -24.26 12.14
#